data_AF-A0A8J3IH60-F1
#
_entry.id   AF-A0A8J3IH60-F1
#
_cell.length_a   1.000
_cell.length_b   1.000
_cell.length_c   1.000
_cell.angle_alpha   90.00
_cell.angle_beta   90.00
_cell.angle_gamma   90.00
#
_symmetry.space_group_name_H-M   'P 1'
#
loop_
_entity.id
_entity.type
_entity.pdbx_description
1 polymer ?
#
loop_
_entity_poly.entity_id
_entity_poly.type
_entity_poly.pdbx_seq_one_letter_code
_entity_poly.pdbx_strand_id
1 'polypeptide(L)'
;MATEERLPPACAFAVSVLAERNQDPDAVPEEAVEAAQQHIASCPRCIQAATSQEATSRPRRKRKTRRVAEVASSYQSTPAGLNTLLHETAPLTIEREKQSEQPAKVPQIGSPASAIPIEPVAASDERGPIAEGTITCQQCRQLLPGYVEAMDSGLNVAELYPEIQDHLVRCDAGCLVLLDLYKQEAKATRKYRRQPVRDPFRAMYWILTGFFRGGQLPIAPMALSYGALILIILFASLSTYLGINWHESIYHSPPAPVHLIPTPDGVGISDGLKIYDACNSQSYQAKREAAQAMQKADFARADKLLQTATNVVQNDTTGCNGAEAAIYRENLHVRQSGRPFSIVVVSFDSGPGKADPHGGTDRHQLYAAYTQELVGAFISQQQYNARQMQAADHAPLLYLVLANTTGIESGALEVANTISSMLSTPDLKHFGLLADNNHSVLAVLGTGPSSLTQVVLPVLCRAGIPLIAPTATGLFISDVLTQTSLYRHCAPGFAFIRFSPDDAAQSALGASYAYKQLHARNVAVFYDPGNPSSKDSADSFIVTLGKFSGTHIVARETAVASGLSDTNGRPQASRDDLLAGLNDALQARPRPDLIFAPLLTSDAVTLAQAIARLPQKEQPALMIGGEFVQPLALQGLVQWARQQQLTMPRVYIALSSAARPPTDGGWQKQFYATFCTSFATRGSSCSGTAALDQGALFFADGIEIVARGIGPITDESKIPTPATLVKNISVEQFAGVSGPIALQNWNNILLTGTKSAPVILSIQQDSSIQIVS
;
A
#
# COMPACT_ATOMS: atom_id res chain seq x y z
N MET A 1 -5.47 -40.16 30.02
CA MET A 1 -5.66 -39.18 28.95
C MET A 1 -5.19 -39.82 27.67
N ALA A 2 -6.08 -40.09 26.72
CA ALA A 2 -5.70 -40.63 25.41
C ALA A 2 -5.12 -39.50 24.55
N THR A 3 -4.10 -39.81 23.76
CA THR A 3 -3.54 -38.88 22.78
C THR A 3 -4.53 -38.66 21.64
N GLU A 4 -5.02 -37.43 21.47
CA GLU A 4 -5.73 -37.05 20.25
C GLU A 4 -4.76 -37.14 19.06
N GLU A 5 -4.95 -38.16 18.22
CA GLU A 5 -4.15 -38.34 17.01
C GLU A 5 -4.55 -37.25 16.00
N ARG A 6 -3.66 -36.25 15.83
CA ARG A 6 -3.93 -35.11 14.94
C ARG A 6 -4.10 -35.60 13.50
N LEU A 7 -5.19 -35.16 12.86
CA LEU A 7 -5.41 -35.38 11.43
C LEU A 7 -4.27 -34.76 10.60
N PRO A 8 -3.87 -35.39 9.48
CA PRO A 8 -3.02 -34.74 8.49
C PRO A 8 -3.65 -33.43 8.00
N PRO A 9 -2.87 -32.39 7.67
CA PRO A 9 -3.40 -31.07 7.29
C PRO A 9 -4.44 -31.12 6.17
N ALA A 10 -4.25 -31.97 5.16
CA ALA A 10 -5.19 -32.13 4.05
C ALA A 10 -6.54 -32.77 4.48
N CYS A 11 -6.54 -33.72 5.42
CA CYS A 11 -7.78 -34.23 6.01
C CYS A 11 -8.49 -33.17 6.86
N ALA A 12 -7.72 -32.39 7.65
CA ALA A 12 -8.30 -31.32 8.47
C ALA A 12 -8.94 -30.23 7.60
N PHE A 13 -8.28 -29.83 6.51
CA PHE A 13 -8.81 -28.91 5.52
C PHE A 13 -10.09 -29.44 4.86
N ALA A 14 -10.06 -30.65 4.30
CA ALA A 14 -11.21 -31.24 3.62
C ALA A 14 -12.43 -31.39 4.55
N VAL A 15 -12.22 -31.79 5.81
CA VAL A 15 -13.30 -31.85 6.82
C VAL A 15 -13.85 -30.46 7.15
N SER A 16 -12.99 -29.43 7.26
CA SER A 16 -13.43 -28.05 7.51
C SER A 16 -14.26 -27.50 6.35
N VAL A 17 -13.82 -27.69 5.10
CA VAL A 17 -14.52 -27.26 3.89
C VAL A 17 -15.92 -27.87 3.79
N LEU A 18 -16.08 -29.15 4.10
CA LEU A 18 -17.40 -29.79 4.14
C LEU A 18 -18.25 -29.34 5.35
N ALA A 19 -17.64 -29.09 6.51
CA ALA A 19 -18.35 -28.56 7.67
C ALA A 19 -18.85 -27.13 7.45
N GLU A 20 -18.14 -26.35 6.64
CA GLU A 20 -18.49 -24.98 6.28
C GLU A 20 -19.59 -24.93 5.20
N ARG A 21 -19.51 -25.73 4.12
CA ARG A 21 -20.61 -25.87 3.13
C ARG A 21 -21.94 -26.28 3.79
N ASN A 22 -21.88 -27.09 4.85
CA ASN A 22 -23.05 -27.52 5.61
C ASN A 22 -23.65 -26.42 6.51
N GLN A 23 -22.91 -25.35 6.79
CA GLN A 23 -23.36 -24.18 7.56
C GLN A 23 -23.82 -23.05 6.63
N ASP A 24 -23.03 -22.77 5.60
CA ASP A 24 -23.31 -21.77 4.56
C ASP A 24 -22.88 -22.32 3.19
N PRO A 25 -23.84 -22.73 2.32
CA PRO A 25 -23.53 -23.29 1.01
C PRO A 25 -22.84 -22.31 0.04
N ASP A 26 -23.05 -21.01 0.23
CA ASP A 26 -22.57 -19.96 -0.68
C ASP A 26 -21.17 -19.44 -0.28
N ALA A 27 -20.71 -19.75 0.94
CA ALA A 27 -19.41 -19.35 1.46
C ALA A 27 -18.22 -20.19 0.94
N VAL A 28 -18.49 -21.35 0.32
CA VAL A 28 -17.46 -22.30 -0.12
C VAL A 28 -17.58 -22.54 -1.63
N PRO A 29 -16.55 -22.24 -2.45
CA PRO A 29 -16.55 -22.53 -3.88
C PRO A 29 -16.80 -24.01 -4.18
N GLU A 30 -17.59 -24.32 -5.21
CA GLU A 30 -17.98 -25.69 -5.52
C GLU A 30 -16.76 -26.58 -5.83
N GLU A 31 -15.73 -26.02 -6.48
CA GLU A 31 -14.47 -26.71 -6.78
C GLU A 31 -13.68 -27.08 -5.51
N ALA A 32 -13.73 -26.24 -4.47
CA ALA A 32 -13.11 -26.55 -3.18
C ALA A 32 -13.83 -27.72 -2.50
N VAL A 33 -15.14 -27.83 -2.69
CA VAL A 33 -15.95 -28.94 -2.16
C VAL A 33 -15.66 -30.22 -2.92
N GLU A 34 -15.63 -30.18 -4.25
CA GLU A 34 -15.27 -31.35 -5.07
C GLU A 34 -13.88 -31.88 -4.69
N ALA A 35 -12.89 -30.99 -4.55
CA ALA A 35 -11.56 -31.35 -4.09
C ALA A 35 -11.56 -31.95 -2.67
N ALA A 36 -12.35 -31.41 -1.75
CA ALA A 36 -12.49 -31.95 -0.38
C ALA A 36 -13.16 -33.34 -0.37
N GLN A 37 -14.23 -33.53 -1.16
CA GLN A 37 -14.92 -34.82 -1.31
C GLN A 37 -13.99 -35.85 -1.94
N GLN A 38 -13.29 -35.49 -3.02
CA GLN A 38 -12.34 -36.37 -3.70
C GLN A 38 -11.17 -36.76 -2.78
N HIS A 39 -10.63 -35.82 -2.00
CA HIS A 39 -9.58 -36.11 -1.03
C HIS A 39 -10.06 -37.05 0.09
N ILE A 40 -11.26 -36.83 0.63
CA ILE A 40 -11.85 -37.71 1.65
C ILE A 40 -12.13 -39.10 1.07
N ALA A 41 -12.56 -39.21 -0.19
CA ALA A 41 -12.79 -40.49 -0.86
C ALA A 41 -11.48 -41.25 -1.18
N SER A 42 -10.37 -40.55 -1.44
CA SER A 42 -9.10 -41.17 -1.83
C SER A 42 -8.13 -41.43 -0.67
N CYS A 43 -8.25 -40.71 0.46
CA CYS A 43 -7.29 -40.78 1.56
C CYS A 43 -7.77 -41.70 2.71
N PRO A 44 -7.14 -42.88 2.96
CA PRO A 44 -7.62 -43.84 3.96
C PRO A 44 -7.72 -43.27 5.39
N ARG A 45 -6.85 -42.30 5.74
CA ARG A 45 -6.90 -41.61 7.04
C ARG A 45 -8.08 -40.65 7.16
N CYS A 46 -8.50 -40.00 6.07
CA CYS A 46 -9.67 -39.12 6.11
C CYS A 46 -10.98 -39.92 6.18
N ILE A 47 -11.06 -41.09 5.52
CA ILE A 47 -12.24 -41.99 5.56
C ILE A 47 -12.55 -42.42 7.02
N GLN A 48 -11.52 -42.82 7.77
CA GLN A 48 -11.68 -43.20 9.19
C GLN A 48 -12.12 -42.01 10.05
N ALA A 49 -11.63 -40.80 9.76
CA ALA A 49 -12.02 -39.59 10.48
C ALA A 49 -13.49 -39.19 10.21
N ALA A 50 -13.92 -39.23 8.95
CA ALA A 50 -15.29 -38.87 8.54
C ALA A 50 -16.32 -39.82 9.19
N THR A 51 -16.09 -41.13 9.11
CA THR A 51 -16.95 -42.15 9.74
C THR A 51 -16.99 -42.02 11.28
N SER A 52 -15.92 -41.52 11.90
CA SER A 52 -15.88 -41.24 13.36
C SER A 52 -16.73 -40.02 13.77
N GLN A 53 -16.88 -39.02 12.90
CA GLN A 53 -17.70 -37.82 13.18
C GLN A 53 -19.21 -38.06 12.96
N GLU A 54 -19.60 -38.90 12.00
CA GLU A 54 -21.01 -39.30 11.84
C GLU A 54 -21.51 -40.09 13.07
N ALA A 55 -20.67 -40.93 13.68
CA ALA A 55 -21.03 -41.70 14.88
C ALA A 55 -21.32 -40.83 16.13
N THR A 56 -20.89 -39.57 16.16
CA THR A 56 -21.06 -38.66 17.32
C THR A 56 -22.07 -37.53 17.09
N SER A 57 -22.50 -37.29 15.85
CA SER A 57 -23.44 -36.20 15.50
C SER A 57 -24.91 -36.61 15.62
N ARG A 58 -25.45 -36.61 16.86
CA ARG A 58 -26.92 -36.68 17.05
C ARG A 58 -27.61 -35.51 16.34
N PRO A 59 -28.65 -35.73 15.52
CA PRO A 59 -29.31 -34.66 14.78
C PRO A 59 -29.99 -33.66 15.72
N ARG A 60 -29.49 -32.42 15.75
CA ARG A 60 -30.14 -31.30 16.46
C ARG A 60 -31.49 -31.00 15.78
N ARG A 61 -32.59 -31.45 16.42
CA ARG A 61 -33.97 -31.10 16.00
C ARG A 61 -34.12 -29.58 15.87
N LYS A 62 -34.51 -29.10 14.68
CA LYS A 62 -34.84 -27.69 14.42
C LYS A 62 -35.88 -27.20 15.44
N ARG A 63 -35.47 -26.35 16.37
CA ARG A 63 -36.35 -25.78 17.41
C ARG A 63 -37.17 -24.64 16.81
N LYS A 64 -38.44 -24.88 16.51
CA LYS A 64 -39.38 -23.83 16.07
C LYS A 64 -39.36 -22.65 17.05
N THR A 65 -39.08 -21.46 16.54
CA THR A 65 -39.11 -20.20 17.29
C THR A 65 -40.54 -19.90 17.73
N ARG A 66 -40.83 -20.07 19.02
CA ARG A 66 -42.13 -19.81 19.63
C ARG A 66 -42.14 -18.38 20.19
N ARG A 67 -43.07 -17.53 19.72
CA ARG A 67 -43.38 -16.26 20.40
C ARG A 67 -43.85 -16.52 21.84
N VAL A 68 -43.24 -15.83 22.79
CA VAL A 68 -43.66 -15.69 24.19
C VAL A 68 -43.28 -14.22 24.51
N ALA A 69 -44.22 -13.27 24.54
CA ALA A 69 -45.32 -13.07 25.50
C ALA A 69 -44.81 -12.68 26.89
N GLU A 70 -45.27 -11.54 27.39
CA GLU A 70 -44.83 -10.91 28.64
C GLU A 70 -45.19 -11.76 29.87
N VAL A 71 -44.28 -11.81 30.86
CA VAL A 71 -44.63 -11.91 32.28
C VAL A 71 -43.61 -11.10 33.08
N ALA A 72 -44.08 -10.26 34.00
CA ALA A 72 -43.25 -9.47 34.91
C ALA A 72 -43.07 -10.17 36.26
N SER A 73 -41.92 -9.96 36.93
CA SER A 73 -41.86 -9.71 38.38
C SER A 73 -40.44 -9.39 38.87
N SER A 74 -40.28 -8.22 39.48
CA SER A 74 -39.46 -7.92 40.67
C SER A 74 -38.16 -8.71 40.97
N TYR A 75 -37.06 -7.98 41.15
CA TYR A 75 -36.43 -7.90 42.48
C TYR A 75 -35.80 -6.52 42.73
N GLN A 76 -35.81 -6.07 43.99
CA GLN A 76 -35.40 -4.72 44.41
C GLN A 76 -33.92 -4.65 44.80
N SER A 77 -33.24 -3.55 44.45
CA SER A 77 -32.17 -2.96 45.28
C SER A 77 -31.78 -1.54 44.81
N THR A 78 -32.49 -0.53 45.33
CA THR A 78 -32.06 0.89 45.48
C THR A 78 -31.70 1.14 46.96
N PRO A 79 -31.21 2.31 47.41
CA PRO A 79 -30.94 3.61 46.75
C PRO A 79 -29.44 4.04 46.91
N ALA A 80 -28.94 5.27 46.65
CA ALA A 80 -29.49 6.63 46.43
C ALA A 80 -28.53 7.40 45.47
N GLY A 81 -28.77 8.61 44.92
CA GLY A 81 -29.77 9.70 45.00
C GLY A 81 -29.05 10.97 44.47
N LEU A 82 -29.58 11.97 43.75
CA LEU A 82 -30.87 12.70 43.68
C LEU A 82 -31.22 13.00 42.18
N ASN A 83 -32.49 12.97 41.75
CA ASN A 83 -33.46 14.09 41.56
C ASN A 83 -32.93 15.32 40.77
N THR A 84 -33.63 15.91 39.78
CA THR A 84 -35.05 16.37 39.74
C THR A 84 -35.45 16.61 38.24
N LEU A 85 -36.49 15.97 37.64
CA LEU A 85 -37.90 16.44 37.44
C LEU A 85 -38.06 17.69 36.53
N LEU A 86 -38.91 17.78 35.47
CA LEU A 86 -40.39 17.58 35.35
C LEU A 86 -40.89 17.35 33.88
N HIS A 87 -42.04 16.64 33.73
CA HIS A 87 -43.12 16.63 32.68
C HIS A 87 -42.81 16.80 31.15
N GLU A 88 -43.60 16.27 30.19
CA GLU A 88 -45.07 16.24 30.05
C GLU A 88 -45.60 15.08 29.13
N THR A 89 -46.91 15.00 28.92
CA THR A 89 -47.65 14.02 28.08
C THR A 89 -48.13 14.65 26.74
N ALA A 90 -48.80 14.02 25.77
CA ALA A 90 -49.58 12.76 25.70
C ALA A 90 -49.55 12.16 24.25
N PRO A 91 -50.22 11.03 23.94
CA PRO A 91 -50.01 10.29 22.69
C PRO A 91 -50.97 10.66 21.55
N LEU A 92 -50.59 10.34 20.31
CA LEU A 92 -51.51 10.27 19.16
C LEU A 92 -51.34 8.97 18.37
N THR A 93 -52.48 8.37 18.02
CA THR A 93 -52.63 7.11 17.29
C THR A 93 -53.09 7.43 15.86
N ILE A 94 -52.43 6.91 14.82
CA ILE A 94 -52.98 6.87 13.45
C ILE A 94 -52.73 5.49 12.84
N GLU A 95 -53.62 5.13 11.93
CA GLU A 95 -53.97 3.77 11.53
C GLU A 95 -53.05 3.11 10.49
N ARG A 96 -53.35 1.84 10.25
CA ARG A 96 -52.58 0.88 9.48
C ARG A 96 -53.39 0.46 8.25
N GLU A 97 -53.07 0.99 7.08
CA GLU A 97 -53.76 0.62 5.85
C GLU A 97 -53.05 -0.53 5.10
N LYS A 98 -53.83 -1.41 4.49
CA LYS A 98 -53.38 -2.60 3.75
C LYS A 98 -53.74 -2.46 2.27
N GLN A 99 -52.76 -2.58 1.38
CA GLN A 99 -52.95 -3.01 -0.02
C GLN A 99 -51.76 -3.95 -0.35
N SER A 100 -51.95 -5.26 -0.57
CA SER A 100 -52.60 -5.95 -1.69
C SER A 100 -51.60 -6.29 -2.80
N GLU A 101 -51.20 -7.56 -2.86
CA GLU A 101 -50.34 -8.13 -3.90
C GLU A 101 -51.07 -8.28 -5.23
N GLN A 102 -50.33 -8.18 -6.35
CA GLN A 102 -50.55 -9.04 -7.53
C GLN A 102 -49.24 -9.16 -8.35
N PRO A 103 -48.95 -10.32 -8.96
CA PRO A 103 -47.63 -10.61 -9.53
C PRO A 103 -47.52 -10.27 -11.02
N ALA A 104 -46.37 -9.73 -11.43
CA ALA A 104 -46.03 -9.49 -12.84
C ALA A 104 -45.39 -10.74 -13.50
N LYS A 105 -45.74 -10.99 -14.77
CA LYS A 105 -45.30 -12.15 -15.57
C LYS A 105 -43.81 -12.08 -15.96
N VAL A 106 -43.15 -13.24 -15.92
CA VAL A 106 -41.87 -13.49 -16.60
C VAL A 106 -42.11 -13.73 -18.11
N PRO A 107 -41.41 -13.05 -19.02
CA PRO A 107 -41.35 -13.44 -20.43
C PRO A 107 -40.21 -14.45 -20.67
N GLN A 108 -40.52 -15.59 -21.28
CA GLN A 108 -39.51 -16.45 -21.90
C GLN A 108 -39.01 -15.80 -23.20
N ILE A 109 -37.70 -15.81 -23.45
CA ILE A 109 -37.09 -15.49 -24.75
C ILE A 109 -36.15 -16.66 -25.10
N GLY A 110 -36.26 -17.15 -26.34
CA GLY A 110 -35.62 -18.40 -26.76
C GLY A 110 -34.24 -18.24 -27.42
N SER A 111 -33.48 -19.33 -27.40
CA SER A 111 -32.51 -19.69 -28.45
C SER A 111 -33.26 -20.03 -29.75
N PRO A 112 -32.68 -19.95 -30.98
CA PRO A 112 -31.31 -20.38 -31.30
C PRO A 112 -30.54 -19.55 -32.37
N ALA A 113 -29.25 -19.88 -32.59
CA ALA A 113 -28.72 -20.31 -33.90
C ALA A 113 -27.17 -20.50 -33.94
N SER A 114 -26.76 -21.66 -34.44
CA SER A 114 -25.56 -21.97 -35.25
C SER A 114 -24.19 -21.30 -34.95
N ALA A 115 -23.26 -22.12 -34.44
CA ALA A 115 -21.82 -21.90 -34.59
C ALA A 115 -21.30 -22.49 -35.92
N ILE A 116 -20.27 -21.86 -36.50
CA ILE A 116 -19.58 -22.29 -37.73
C ILE A 116 -18.43 -23.25 -37.36
N PRO A 117 -18.14 -24.33 -38.12
CA PRO A 117 -17.00 -25.19 -37.85
C PRO A 117 -15.69 -24.48 -38.20
N ILE A 118 -14.69 -24.55 -37.32
CA ILE A 118 -13.32 -24.12 -37.57
C ILE A 118 -12.46 -25.37 -37.77
N GLU A 119 -11.73 -25.45 -38.88
CA GLU A 119 -10.78 -26.53 -39.14
C GLU A 119 -9.57 -26.45 -38.19
N PRO A 120 -9.06 -27.57 -37.66
CA PRO A 120 -7.87 -27.59 -36.84
C PRO A 120 -6.61 -27.41 -37.69
N VAL A 121 -5.81 -26.39 -37.35
CA VAL A 121 -4.46 -26.20 -37.92
C VAL A 121 -3.53 -27.23 -37.28
N ALA A 122 -2.86 -28.04 -38.11
CA ALA A 122 -1.90 -29.03 -37.64
C ALA A 122 -0.65 -28.38 -37.03
N ALA A 123 -0.38 -28.67 -35.76
CA ALA A 123 0.88 -28.34 -35.11
C ALA A 123 1.92 -29.43 -35.43
N SER A 124 3.14 -29.01 -35.75
CA SER A 124 4.28 -29.90 -36.02
C SER A 124 4.83 -30.50 -34.73
N ASP A 125 4.94 -31.82 -34.69
CA ASP A 125 5.28 -32.58 -33.48
C ASP A 125 6.80 -32.83 -33.38
N GLU A 126 7.51 -31.98 -32.62
CA GLU A 126 8.93 -32.15 -32.25
C GLU A 126 9.08 -32.58 -30.78
N ARG A 127 8.41 -33.66 -30.37
CA ARG A 127 8.65 -34.30 -29.06
C ARG A 127 9.26 -35.69 -29.24
N GLY A 128 10.54 -35.82 -28.91
CA GLY A 128 11.19 -37.12 -28.76
C GLY A 128 10.62 -37.92 -27.58
N PRO A 129 10.74 -39.26 -27.58
CA PRO A 129 10.12 -40.11 -26.56
C PRO A 129 10.71 -39.84 -25.16
N ILE A 130 9.86 -39.37 -24.25
CA ILE A 130 10.20 -39.21 -22.83
C ILE A 130 9.98 -40.56 -22.13
N ALA A 131 11.03 -41.06 -21.47
CA ALA A 131 10.98 -42.34 -20.75
C ALA A 131 10.14 -42.24 -19.46
N GLU A 132 9.47 -43.32 -19.10
CA GLU A 132 8.66 -43.45 -17.88
C GLU A 132 9.54 -43.25 -16.63
N GLY A 133 9.46 -42.06 -16.03
CA GLY A 133 10.23 -41.72 -14.83
C GLY A 133 9.72 -40.45 -14.16
N THR A 134 9.77 -40.40 -12.83
CA THR A 134 9.35 -39.23 -12.04
C THR A 134 10.24 -38.02 -12.35
N ILE A 135 9.65 -36.93 -12.84
CA ILE A 135 10.40 -35.70 -13.12
C ILE A 135 10.98 -35.09 -11.84
N THR A 136 12.11 -34.42 -11.98
CA THR A 136 12.75 -33.64 -10.91
C THR A 136 12.11 -32.25 -10.78
N CYS A 137 12.22 -31.58 -9.62
CA CYS A 137 11.67 -30.23 -9.46
C CYS A 137 12.35 -29.20 -10.41
N GLN A 138 13.54 -29.50 -10.97
CA GLN A 138 14.15 -28.69 -12.04
C GLN A 138 13.47 -28.90 -13.40
N GLN A 139 13.16 -30.14 -13.78
CA GLN A 139 12.40 -30.44 -15.00
C GLN A 139 10.97 -29.89 -14.91
N CYS A 140 10.33 -30.00 -13.74
CA CYS A 140 9.03 -29.37 -13.48
C CYS A 140 9.07 -27.85 -13.72
N ARG A 141 10.13 -27.15 -13.28
CA ARG A 141 10.31 -25.70 -13.54
C ARG A 141 10.47 -25.36 -15.02
N GLN A 142 11.11 -26.23 -15.80
CA GLN A 142 11.28 -26.02 -17.25
C GLN A 142 9.97 -26.22 -18.03
N LEU A 143 9.10 -27.12 -17.59
CA LEU A 143 7.82 -27.42 -18.25
C LEU A 143 6.64 -26.57 -17.73
N LEU A 144 6.77 -25.98 -16.53
CA LEU A 144 5.75 -25.15 -15.87
C LEU A 144 5.15 -24.03 -16.75
N PRO A 145 5.92 -23.27 -17.56
CA PRO A 145 5.34 -22.25 -18.43
C PRO A 145 4.35 -22.83 -19.47
N GLY A 146 4.71 -23.95 -20.12
CA GLY A 146 3.85 -24.62 -21.11
C GLY A 146 2.63 -25.31 -20.47
N TYR A 147 2.78 -25.81 -19.24
CA TYR A 147 1.66 -26.30 -18.43
C TYR A 147 0.64 -25.19 -18.14
N VAL A 148 1.13 -24.01 -17.75
CA VAL A 148 0.27 -22.86 -17.44
C VAL A 148 -0.40 -22.32 -18.69
N GLU A 149 0.31 -22.16 -19.81
CA GLU A 149 -0.30 -21.69 -21.06
C GLU A 149 -1.40 -22.65 -21.56
N ALA A 150 -1.20 -23.96 -21.43
CA ALA A 150 -2.22 -24.96 -21.76
C ALA A 150 -3.45 -24.89 -20.84
N MET A 151 -3.24 -24.80 -19.52
CA MET A 151 -4.31 -24.66 -18.52
C MET A 151 -5.12 -23.37 -18.73
N ASP A 152 -4.44 -22.25 -18.96
CA ASP A 152 -5.07 -20.95 -19.18
C ASP A 152 -5.82 -20.93 -20.53
N SER A 153 -5.36 -21.70 -21.52
CA SER A 153 -6.04 -21.92 -22.81
C SER A 153 -7.23 -22.90 -22.74
N GLY A 154 -7.53 -23.46 -21.56
CA GLY A 154 -8.63 -24.42 -21.37
C GLY A 154 -8.35 -25.82 -21.93
N LEU A 155 -7.09 -26.16 -22.18
CA LEU A 155 -6.69 -27.50 -22.60
C LEU A 155 -6.60 -28.45 -21.40
N ASN A 156 -6.84 -29.75 -21.63
CA ASN A 156 -6.77 -30.78 -20.60
C ASN A 156 -5.31 -31.04 -20.17
N VAL A 157 -4.81 -30.28 -19.18
CA VAL A 157 -3.42 -30.40 -18.74
C VAL A 157 -3.07 -31.71 -18.04
N ALA A 158 -4.06 -32.43 -17.52
CA ALA A 158 -3.88 -33.77 -16.97
C ALA A 158 -3.47 -34.80 -18.04
N GLU A 159 -3.86 -34.55 -19.29
CA GLU A 159 -3.57 -35.38 -20.46
C GLU A 159 -2.31 -34.90 -21.19
N LEU A 160 -2.08 -33.58 -21.24
CA LEU A 160 -0.90 -32.99 -21.89
C LEU A 160 0.40 -33.06 -21.08
N TYR A 161 0.30 -33.15 -19.74
CA TYR A 161 1.43 -33.07 -18.79
C TYR A 161 1.19 -33.86 -17.48
N PRO A 162 0.80 -35.15 -17.52
CA PRO A 162 0.49 -35.94 -16.32
C PRO A 162 1.64 -35.98 -15.31
N GLU A 163 2.89 -35.99 -15.78
CA GLU A 163 4.10 -36.00 -14.96
C GLU A 163 4.30 -34.73 -14.12
N ILE A 164 3.83 -33.58 -14.62
CA ILE A 164 3.86 -32.31 -13.86
C ILE A 164 2.81 -32.34 -12.75
N GLN A 165 1.63 -32.88 -13.03
CA GLN A 165 0.54 -32.92 -12.05
C GLN A 165 0.86 -33.87 -10.88
N ASP A 166 1.40 -35.06 -11.13
CA ASP A 166 1.85 -35.96 -10.05
C ASP A 166 3.03 -35.37 -9.25
N HIS A 167 3.91 -34.62 -9.91
CA HIS A 167 5.04 -33.96 -9.27
C HIS A 167 4.63 -32.75 -8.42
N LEU A 168 3.69 -31.92 -8.88
CA LEU A 168 3.18 -30.75 -8.15
C LEU A 168 2.53 -31.13 -6.82
N VAL A 169 1.89 -32.30 -6.75
CA VAL A 169 1.27 -32.84 -5.52
C VAL A 169 2.31 -33.37 -4.52
N ARG A 170 3.56 -33.66 -4.97
CA ARG A 170 4.61 -34.31 -4.16
C ARG A 170 5.89 -33.48 -3.92
N CYS A 171 6.14 -32.40 -4.68
CA CYS A 171 7.37 -31.61 -4.54
C CYS A 171 7.24 -30.57 -3.40
N ASP A 172 7.76 -30.92 -2.22
CA ASP A 172 7.88 -30.04 -1.05
C ASP A 172 8.71 -28.76 -1.32
N ALA A 173 9.48 -28.71 -2.42
CA ALA A 173 10.34 -27.58 -2.79
C ALA A 173 9.61 -26.42 -3.52
N GLY A 174 8.29 -26.30 -3.33
CA GLY A 174 7.53 -25.09 -3.67
C GLY A 174 7.12 -24.92 -5.13
N CYS A 175 7.08 -25.99 -5.94
CA CYS A 175 6.63 -25.88 -7.34
C CYS A 175 5.17 -25.41 -7.49
N LEU A 176 4.30 -25.63 -6.50
CA LEU A 176 2.96 -25.04 -6.42
C LEU A 176 2.98 -23.51 -6.34
N VAL A 177 3.93 -22.91 -5.61
CA VAL A 177 4.05 -21.44 -5.50
C VAL A 177 4.51 -20.83 -6.83
N LEU A 178 5.41 -21.52 -7.53
CA LEU A 178 5.83 -21.15 -8.89
C LEU A 178 4.69 -21.26 -9.91
N LEU A 179 3.81 -22.26 -9.77
CA LEU A 179 2.63 -22.40 -10.62
C LEU A 179 1.69 -21.19 -10.52
N ASP A 180 1.42 -20.71 -9.30
CA ASP A 180 0.54 -19.55 -9.12
C ASP A 180 1.18 -18.23 -9.60
N LEU A 181 2.50 -18.07 -9.46
CA LEU A 181 3.26 -16.98 -10.08
C LEU A 181 3.10 -16.96 -11.61
N TYR A 182 3.31 -18.11 -12.28
CA TYR A 182 3.13 -18.20 -13.74
C TYR A 182 1.68 -17.97 -14.17
N LYS A 183 0.67 -18.42 -13.39
CA LYS A 183 -0.75 -18.09 -13.67
C LYS A 183 -1.03 -16.59 -13.61
N GLN A 184 -0.39 -15.87 -12.68
CA GLN A 184 -0.51 -14.40 -12.60
C GLN A 184 0.15 -13.73 -13.81
N GLU A 185 1.33 -14.21 -14.23
CA GLU A 185 2.04 -13.70 -15.41
C GLU A 185 1.24 -13.92 -16.72
N ALA A 186 0.65 -15.11 -16.92
CA ALA A 186 -0.20 -15.42 -18.08
C ALA A 186 -1.44 -14.51 -18.14
N LYS A 187 -2.10 -14.27 -16.99
CA LYS A 187 -3.20 -13.30 -16.89
C LYS A 187 -2.75 -11.87 -17.22
N ALA A 188 -1.56 -11.47 -16.79
CA ALA A 188 -0.99 -10.17 -17.14
C ALA A 188 -0.71 -10.03 -18.64
N THR A 189 -0.15 -11.06 -19.30
CA THR A 189 0.14 -11.03 -20.75
C THR A 189 -1.12 -10.90 -21.61
N ARG A 190 -2.26 -11.46 -21.19
CA ARG A 190 -3.56 -11.24 -21.86
C ARG A 190 -3.99 -9.77 -21.87
N LYS A 191 -3.68 -9.01 -20.82
CA LYS A 191 -4.00 -7.57 -20.72
C LYS A 191 -3.24 -6.77 -21.79
N TYR A 192 -2.02 -7.19 -22.13
CA TYR A 192 -1.22 -6.60 -23.19
C TYR A 192 -1.60 -7.08 -24.61
N ARG A 193 -1.96 -8.36 -24.81
CA ARG A 193 -2.37 -8.89 -26.14
C ARG A 193 -3.69 -8.31 -26.69
N ARG A 194 -4.46 -7.52 -25.92
CA ARG A 194 -5.74 -6.92 -26.37
C ARG A 194 -5.64 -5.58 -27.10
N GLN A 195 -4.44 -5.03 -27.33
CA GLN A 195 -4.24 -3.89 -28.23
C GLN A 195 -3.72 -4.35 -29.60
N PRO A 196 -4.48 -4.20 -30.71
CA PRO A 196 -3.98 -4.48 -32.04
C PRO A 196 -3.06 -3.35 -32.52
N VAL A 197 -1.74 -3.55 -32.41
CA VAL A 197 -0.75 -2.69 -33.05
C VAL A 197 -0.88 -2.86 -34.57
N ARG A 198 -1.39 -1.83 -35.26
CA ARG A 198 -1.35 -1.76 -36.72
C ARG A 198 0.10 -1.55 -37.16
N ASP A 199 0.68 -2.56 -37.80
CA ASP A 199 1.99 -2.50 -38.44
C ASP A 199 2.05 -1.37 -39.50
N PRO A 200 2.84 -0.30 -39.29
CA PRO A 200 2.92 0.81 -40.23
C PRO A 200 3.74 0.47 -41.49
N PHE A 201 4.59 -0.56 -41.45
CA PHE A 201 5.52 -0.87 -42.54
C PHE A 201 4.85 -1.55 -43.73
N ARG A 202 3.74 -2.26 -43.51
CA ARG A 202 2.91 -2.81 -44.60
C ARG A 202 2.38 -1.74 -45.56
N ALA A 203 2.15 -0.52 -45.12
CA ALA A 203 1.71 0.58 -46.00
C ALA A 203 2.83 1.08 -46.93
N MET A 204 4.07 1.17 -46.43
CA MET A 204 5.24 1.57 -47.24
C MET A 204 5.63 0.50 -48.27
N TYR A 205 5.47 -0.78 -47.94
CA TYR A 205 5.80 -1.87 -48.86
C TYR A 205 4.97 -1.81 -50.16
N TRP A 206 3.67 -1.49 -50.06
CA TRP A 206 2.79 -1.35 -51.23
C TRP A 206 3.14 -0.19 -52.15
N ILE A 207 3.74 0.89 -51.63
CA ILE A 207 4.18 2.04 -52.42
C ILE A 207 5.51 1.72 -53.14
N LEU A 208 6.39 0.94 -52.51
CA LEU A 208 7.70 0.58 -53.05
C LEU A 208 7.68 -0.55 -54.10
N THR A 209 6.71 -1.47 -54.05
CA THR A 209 6.69 -2.64 -54.96
C THR A 209 6.05 -2.41 -56.34
N GLY A 210 5.59 -1.19 -56.65
CA GLY A 210 5.43 -0.72 -58.04
C GLY A 210 4.54 -1.54 -58.99
N PHE A 211 3.47 -2.16 -58.49
CA PHE A 211 2.70 -3.16 -59.26
C PHE A 211 1.69 -2.55 -60.26
N PHE A 212 2.19 -1.83 -61.27
CA PHE A 212 1.38 -1.38 -62.41
C PHE A 212 1.49 -2.37 -63.59
N ARG A 213 0.43 -3.16 -63.81
CA ARG A 213 0.30 -4.01 -65.00
C ARG A 213 -0.12 -3.19 -66.22
N GLY A 214 0.78 -3.08 -67.20
CA GLY A 214 0.45 -2.81 -68.60
C GLY A 214 0.32 -1.34 -69.01
N GLY A 215 1.38 -0.80 -69.61
CA GLY A 215 1.36 0.49 -70.32
C GLY A 215 2.69 1.23 -70.24
N GLN A 216 3.39 1.38 -71.36
CA GLN A 216 4.53 2.28 -71.45
C GLN A 216 4.03 3.73 -71.45
N LEU A 217 4.11 4.40 -70.30
CA LEU A 217 3.92 5.84 -70.23
C LEU A 217 5.26 6.54 -70.50
N PRO A 218 5.34 7.48 -71.47
CA PRO A 218 6.53 8.30 -71.62
C PRO A 218 6.66 9.21 -70.40
N ILE A 219 7.73 9.03 -69.62
CA ILE A 219 8.00 9.86 -68.44
C ILE A 219 8.26 11.29 -68.94
N ALA A 220 7.32 12.19 -68.65
CA ALA A 220 7.45 13.59 -69.03
C ALA A 220 8.72 14.18 -68.37
N PRO A 221 9.52 15.00 -69.09
CA PRO A 221 10.81 15.49 -68.59
C PRO A 221 10.71 16.27 -67.27
N MET A 222 9.54 16.86 -66.96
CA MET A 222 9.29 17.48 -65.66
C MET A 222 9.39 16.49 -64.48
N ALA A 223 8.94 15.24 -64.64
CA ALA A 223 9.00 14.24 -63.58
C ALA A 223 10.47 13.87 -63.25
N LEU A 224 11.34 13.82 -64.26
CA LEU A 224 12.78 13.66 -64.07
C LEU A 224 13.40 14.88 -63.36
N SER A 225 12.99 16.10 -63.69
CA SER A 225 13.50 17.29 -62.97
C SER A 225 13.05 17.35 -61.51
N TYR A 226 11.80 16.96 -61.19
CA TYR A 226 11.35 16.88 -59.79
C TYR A 226 12.04 15.75 -59.03
N GLY A 227 12.23 14.58 -59.66
CA GLY A 227 13.00 13.49 -59.07
C GLY A 227 14.44 13.90 -58.75
N ALA A 228 15.12 14.55 -59.69
CA ALA A 228 16.47 15.07 -59.49
C ALA A 228 16.53 16.14 -58.39
N LEU A 229 15.57 17.07 -58.34
CA LEU A 229 15.50 18.11 -57.30
C LEU A 229 15.35 17.48 -55.90
N ILE A 230 14.45 16.51 -55.75
CA ILE A 230 14.25 15.79 -54.47
C ILE A 230 15.54 15.06 -54.06
N LEU A 231 16.22 14.41 -55.01
CA LEU A 231 17.47 13.70 -54.75
C LEU A 231 18.60 14.65 -54.33
N ILE A 232 18.70 15.83 -54.94
CA ILE A 232 19.63 16.89 -54.55
C ILE A 232 19.31 17.44 -53.14
N ILE A 233 18.03 17.66 -52.82
CA ILE A 233 17.61 18.12 -51.48
C ILE A 233 17.94 17.06 -50.41
N LEU A 234 17.73 15.78 -50.70
CA LEU A 234 18.11 14.67 -49.82
C LEU A 234 19.63 14.58 -49.63
N PHE A 235 20.42 14.73 -50.71
CA PHE A 235 21.88 14.73 -50.61
C PHE A 235 22.41 15.94 -49.82
N ALA A 236 21.85 17.13 -50.06
CA ALA A 236 22.21 18.34 -49.33
C ALA A 236 21.89 18.20 -47.84
N SER A 237 20.67 17.80 -47.49
CA SER A 237 20.27 17.63 -46.08
C SER A 237 21.05 16.52 -45.37
N LEU A 238 21.36 15.40 -46.03
CA LEU A 238 22.25 14.37 -45.49
C LEU A 238 23.69 14.88 -45.30
N SER A 239 24.20 15.68 -46.24
CA SER A 239 25.54 16.28 -46.13
C SER A 239 25.62 17.28 -44.97
N THR A 240 24.57 18.09 -44.75
CA THR A 240 24.50 19.00 -43.60
C THR A 240 24.41 18.23 -42.28
N TYR A 241 23.59 17.17 -42.22
CA TYR A 241 23.47 16.31 -41.03
C TYR A 241 24.80 15.64 -40.66
N LEU A 242 25.50 15.07 -41.65
CA LEU A 242 26.82 14.48 -41.45
C LEU A 242 27.87 15.54 -41.08
N GLY A 243 27.84 16.73 -41.69
CA GLY A 243 28.76 17.82 -41.38
C GLY A 243 28.61 18.33 -39.94
N ILE A 244 27.38 18.45 -39.43
CA ILE A 244 27.10 18.84 -38.03
C ILE A 244 27.64 17.77 -37.07
N ASN A 245 27.24 16.51 -37.25
CA ASN A 245 27.68 15.41 -36.36
C ASN A 245 29.20 15.19 -36.39
N TRP A 246 29.85 15.36 -37.55
CA TRP A 246 31.30 15.19 -37.66
C TRP A 246 32.06 16.29 -36.92
N HIS A 247 31.55 17.53 -36.93
CA HIS A 247 32.19 18.64 -36.21
C HIS A 247 32.08 18.47 -34.69
N GLU A 248 30.94 18.01 -34.16
CA GLU A 248 30.80 17.70 -32.73
C GLU A 248 31.75 16.57 -32.28
N SER A 249 31.94 15.54 -33.12
CA SER A 249 32.82 14.40 -32.78
C SER A 249 34.30 14.74 -32.62
N ILE A 250 34.77 15.86 -33.18
CA ILE A 250 36.18 16.29 -33.13
C ILE A 250 36.47 17.23 -31.96
N TYR A 251 35.48 18.03 -31.54
CA TYR A 251 35.63 19.00 -30.42
C TYR A 251 35.09 18.49 -29.08
N HIS A 252 34.41 17.34 -29.07
CA HIS A 252 34.00 16.67 -27.85
C HIS A 252 34.72 15.33 -27.72
N SER A 253 35.92 15.38 -27.11
CA SER A 253 36.43 14.23 -26.36
C SER A 253 35.30 13.74 -25.46
N PRO A 254 34.85 12.48 -25.57
CA PRO A 254 33.78 11.99 -24.70
C PRO A 254 34.25 12.16 -23.25
N PRO A 255 33.50 12.89 -22.41
CA PRO A 255 33.89 13.05 -21.01
C PRO A 255 34.06 11.65 -20.41
N ALA A 256 35.19 11.44 -19.73
CA ALA A 256 35.57 10.14 -19.16
C ALA A 256 34.35 9.48 -18.52
N PRO A 257 34.00 8.24 -18.92
CA PRO A 257 32.64 7.73 -18.94
C PRO A 257 31.94 8.07 -17.64
N VAL A 258 31.08 9.09 -17.69
CA VAL A 258 30.29 9.48 -16.55
C VAL A 258 29.41 8.28 -16.30
N HIS A 259 29.69 7.55 -15.21
CA HIS A 259 28.75 6.57 -14.68
C HIS A 259 27.47 7.36 -14.39
N LEU A 260 26.57 7.31 -15.37
CA LEU A 260 25.19 7.74 -15.28
C LEU A 260 24.58 6.81 -14.25
N ILE A 261 24.71 7.21 -12.98
CA ILE A 261 23.82 6.75 -11.93
C ILE A 261 22.42 6.94 -12.52
N PRO A 262 21.66 5.84 -12.67
CA PRO A 262 20.42 5.86 -13.41
C PRO A 262 19.44 6.89 -12.82
N THR A 263 18.43 7.22 -13.61
CA THR A 263 17.30 8.04 -13.17
C THR A 263 16.67 7.46 -11.89
N PRO A 264 15.90 8.27 -11.13
CA PRO A 264 15.21 7.87 -9.90
C PRO A 264 13.99 6.97 -10.24
N ASP A 265 14.32 5.81 -10.81
CA ASP A 265 13.41 4.87 -11.40
C ASP A 265 13.64 3.50 -10.78
N GLY A 266 12.84 3.23 -9.77
CA GLY A 266 12.55 1.85 -9.39
C GLY A 266 12.66 1.53 -7.92
N VAL A 267 12.38 0.26 -7.72
CA VAL A 267 12.44 -0.46 -6.46
C VAL A 267 13.90 -0.60 -6.02
N GLY A 268 14.12 -0.61 -4.70
CA GLY A 268 15.38 -1.06 -4.13
C GLY A 268 15.82 -0.27 -2.91
N ILE A 269 17.10 -0.41 -2.55
CA ILE A 269 17.70 0.23 -1.38
C ILE A 269 18.86 1.19 -1.72
N SER A 270 19.08 2.18 -0.87
CA SER A 270 20.15 3.20 -0.98
C SER A 270 20.60 3.72 0.40
N ASP A 271 21.89 4.02 0.53
CA ASP A 271 22.47 4.83 1.61
C ASP A 271 23.06 6.16 1.11
N GLY A 272 22.76 6.52 -0.15
CA GLY A 272 23.27 7.69 -0.85
C GLY A 272 23.84 7.42 -2.24
N LEU A 273 23.94 6.15 -2.67
CA LEU A 273 24.42 5.79 -4.01
C LEU A 273 23.33 5.73 -5.09
N LYS A 274 22.07 5.55 -4.71
CA LYS A 274 20.89 5.75 -5.58
C LYS A 274 20.07 6.90 -5.04
N ILE A 275 19.44 7.65 -5.92
CA ILE A 275 18.60 8.80 -5.56
C ILE A 275 17.15 8.44 -5.89
N TYR A 276 16.20 8.76 -5.00
CA TYR A 276 14.78 8.43 -5.20
C TYR A 276 13.91 9.68 -5.38
N ASP A 277 14.16 10.72 -4.59
CA ASP A 277 13.57 12.03 -4.78
C ASP A 277 14.26 12.79 -5.93
N ALA A 278 13.47 13.20 -6.92
CA ALA A 278 13.86 14.15 -7.96
C ALA A 278 12.82 15.24 -8.16
N CYS A 279 12.17 15.67 -7.08
CA CYS A 279 11.16 16.72 -7.15
C CYS A 279 11.77 18.09 -7.47
N ASN A 280 13.07 18.30 -7.21
CA ASN A 280 13.81 19.51 -7.55
C ASN A 280 15.08 19.16 -8.35
N SER A 281 15.22 19.69 -9.57
CA SER A 281 16.32 19.35 -10.47
C SER A 281 17.71 19.73 -9.92
N GLN A 282 17.85 20.88 -9.25
CA GLN A 282 19.12 21.30 -8.65
C GLN A 282 19.50 20.41 -7.45
N SER A 283 18.54 20.09 -6.57
CA SER A 283 18.76 19.15 -5.47
C SER A 283 19.08 17.75 -5.98
N TYR A 284 18.40 17.31 -7.04
CA TYR A 284 18.63 16.03 -7.70
C TYR A 284 20.05 15.92 -8.28
N GLN A 285 20.50 16.91 -9.07
CA GLN A 285 21.87 16.88 -9.61
C GLN A 285 22.92 16.96 -8.49
N ALA A 286 22.71 17.77 -7.45
CA ALA A 286 23.61 17.82 -6.30
C ALA A 286 23.69 16.46 -5.56
N LYS A 287 22.57 15.75 -5.38
CA LYS A 287 22.53 14.38 -4.85
C LYS A 287 23.28 13.39 -5.75
N ARG A 288 23.12 13.44 -7.08
CA ARG A 288 23.86 12.58 -8.03
C ARG A 288 25.37 12.82 -8.00
N GLU A 289 25.79 14.09 -8.00
CA GLU A 289 27.21 14.43 -7.89
C GLU A 289 27.78 13.99 -6.54
N ALA A 290 27.00 14.07 -5.46
CA ALA A 290 27.41 13.58 -4.15
C ALA A 290 27.61 12.05 -4.18
N ALA A 291 26.68 11.31 -4.79
CA ALA A 291 26.82 9.87 -4.99
C ALA A 291 28.09 9.50 -5.77
N GLN A 292 28.38 10.22 -6.86
CA GLN A 292 29.63 10.05 -7.62
C GLN A 292 30.89 10.43 -6.82
N ALA A 293 30.81 11.44 -5.95
CA ALA A 293 31.90 11.83 -5.06
C ALA A 293 32.14 10.75 -3.99
N MET A 294 31.09 10.19 -3.39
CA MET A 294 31.18 9.08 -2.43
C MET A 294 31.75 7.81 -3.06
N GLN A 295 31.37 7.47 -4.31
CA GLN A 295 31.99 6.35 -5.06
C GLN A 295 33.50 6.54 -5.27
N LYS A 296 33.96 7.79 -5.35
CA LYS A 296 35.38 8.17 -5.49
C LYS A 296 36.08 8.40 -4.15
N ALA A 297 35.41 8.13 -3.02
CA ALA A 297 35.83 8.46 -1.66
C ALA A 297 36.14 9.95 -1.40
N ASP A 298 35.66 10.87 -2.26
CA ASP A 298 35.72 12.31 -2.06
C ASP A 298 34.57 12.76 -1.14
N PHE A 299 34.67 12.35 0.12
CA PHE A 299 33.63 12.60 1.12
C PHE A 299 33.48 14.08 1.49
N ALA A 300 34.55 14.89 1.35
CA ALA A 300 34.50 16.33 1.60
C ALA A 300 33.70 17.08 0.51
N ARG A 301 33.78 16.64 -0.76
CA ARG A 301 32.89 17.13 -1.82
C ARG A 301 31.47 16.60 -1.63
N ALA A 302 31.30 15.33 -1.28
CA ALA A 302 29.99 14.73 -1.05
C ALA A 302 29.18 15.47 0.03
N ASP A 303 29.81 15.79 1.17
CA ASP A 303 29.16 16.55 2.25
C ASP A 303 28.62 17.92 1.78
N LYS A 304 29.45 18.69 1.07
CA LYS A 304 29.06 20.01 0.53
C LYS A 304 27.92 19.91 -0.48
N LEU A 305 27.91 18.86 -1.30
CA LEU A 305 26.87 18.64 -2.31
C LEU A 305 25.55 18.20 -1.65
N LEU A 306 25.59 17.31 -0.66
CA LEU A 306 24.41 16.93 0.12
C LEU A 306 23.87 18.11 0.93
N GLN A 307 24.73 18.92 1.56
CA GLN A 307 24.34 20.17 2.21
C GLN A 307 23.66 21.13 1.24
N THR A 308 24.18 21.25 0.00
CA THR A 308 23.56 22.05 -1.05
C THR A 308 22.18 21.50 -1.40
N ALA A 309 22.06 20.18 -1.61
CA ALA A 309 20.79 19.52 -1.91
C ALA A 309 19.72 19.70 -0.82
N THR A 310 20.10 19.69 0.47
CA THR A 310 19.19 19.98 1.58
C THR A 310 18.77 21.47 1.58
N ASN A 311 19.69 22.40 1.34
CA ASN A 311 19.44 23.84 1.43
C ASN A 311 18.61 24.39 0.26
N VAL A 312 18.79 23.87 -0.96
CA VAL A 312 18.08 24.31 -2.18
C VAL A 312 16.56 24.32 -1.98
N VAL A 313 16.06 23.33 -1.23
CA VAL A 313 14.63 23.09 -1.07
C VAL A 313 13.94 24.13 -0.17
N GLN A 314 14.68 24.92 0.62
CA GLN A 314 14.10 25.99 1.45
C GLN A 314 13.47 27.14 0.64
N ASN A 315 13.74 27.22 -0.66
CA ASN A 315 13.14 28.19 -1.59
C ASN A 315 12.13 27.55 -2.55
N ASP A 316 11.82 26.26 -2.39
CA ASP A 316 10.98 25.50 -3.31
C ASP A 316 9.49 25.59 -2.92
N THR A 317 8.62 25.74 -3.92
CA THR A 317 7.16 25.80 -3.77
C THR A 317 6.45 24.52 -4.20
N THR A 318 7.17 23.52 -4.73
CA THR A 318 6.62 22.24 -5.21
C THR A 318 6.30 21.23 -4.10
N GLY A 319 6.56 21.55 -2.82
CA GLY A 319 6.34 20.63 -1.70
C GLY A 319 7.46 19.59 -1.51
N CYS A 320 8.54 19.70 -2.27
CA CYS A 320 9.83 19.08 -1.96
C CYS A 320 10.26 19.28 -0.51
N ASN A 321 11.06 18.36 0.03
CA ASN A 321 11.89 18.64 1.20
C ASN A 321 13.29 18.02 1.06
N GLY A 322 14.25 18.51 1.85
CA GLY A 322 15.65 18.08 1.77
C GLY A 322 16.00 16.79 2.52
N ALA A 323 15.01 15.99 2.96
CA ALA A 323 15.23 14.93 3.95
C ALA A 323 16.07 13.76 3.43
N GLU A 324 15.88 13.31 2.19
CA GLU A 324 16.72 12.26 1.60
C GLU A 324 18.21 12.68 1.60
N ALA A 325 18.50 13.91 1.15
CA ALA A 325 19.86 14.45 1.17
C ALA A 325 20.41 14.56 2.61
N ALA A 326 19.56 14.94 3.57
CA ALA A 326 19.93 15.06 4.97
C ALA A 326 20.26 13.70 5.61
N ILE A 327 19.50 12.65 5.31
CA ILE A 327 19.78 11.27 5.75
C ILE A 327 21.10 10.76 5.16
N TYR A 328 21.33 10.94 3.86
CA TYR A 328 22.60 10.55 3.24
C TYR A 328 23.80 11.29 3.82
N ARG A 329 23.60 12.55 4.23
CA ARG A 329 24.63 13.37 4.89
C ARG A 329 24.92 12.89 6.32
N GLU A 330 23.88 12.60 7.09
CA GLU A 330 24.02 12.04 8.43
C GLU A 330 24.70 10.66 8.38
N ASN A 331 24.28 9.79 7.45
CA ASN A 331 24.95 8.52 7.17
C ASN A 331 26.43 8.69 6.78
N LEU A 332 26.78 9.74 6.04
CA LEU A 332 28.17 10.05 5.71
C LEU A 332 28.97 10.41 6.97
N HIS A 333 28.42 11.22 7.86
CA HIS A 333 29.05 11.54 9.15
C HIS A 333 29.16 10.31 10.06
N VAL A 334 28.16 9.43 10.09
CA VAL A 334 28.22 8.14 10.81
C VAL A 334 29.40 7.30 10.32
N ARG A 335 29.55 7.09 9.01
CA ARG A 335 30.71 6.36 8.44
C ARG A 335 32.04 7.04 8.78
N GLN A 336 32.12 8.37 8.70
CA GLN A 336 33.33 9.13 9.01
C GLN A 336 33.71 9.12 10.50
N SER A 337 32.77 8.85 11.41
CA SER A 337 33.03 8.81 12.85
C SER A 337 33.89 7.62 13.29
N GLY A 338 33.94 6.54 12.49
CA GLY A 338 34.58 5.28 12.85
C GLY A 338 33.89 4.51 13.99
N ARG A 339 32.75 4.98 14.49
CA ARG A 339 31.97 4.32 15.55
C ARG A 339 31.13 3.17 14.98
N PRO A 340 30.84 2.12 15.78
CA PRO A 340 29.89 1.07 15.38
C PRO A 340 28.51 1.68 15.07
N PHE A 341 27.73 1.05 14.19
CA PHE A 341 26.40 1.56 13.85
C PHE A 341 25.38 0.46 13.58
N SER A 342 24.12 0.79 13.86
CA SER A 342 22.96 -0.07 13.65
C SER A 342 22.17 0.41 12.42
N ILE A 343 21.86 -0.51 11.52
CA ILE A 343 21.07 -0.23 10.31
C ILE A 343 19.59 -0.37 10.63
N VAL A 344 18.83 0.68 10.36
CA VAL A 344 17.36 0.61 10.22
C VAL A 344 17.03 0.85 8.76
N VAL A 345 16.25 -0.04 8.16
CA VAL A 345 15.80 0.12 6.77
C VAL A 345 14.50 0.90 6.76
N VAL A 346 14.52 2.12 6.24
CA VAL A 346 13.37 3.02 6.18
C VAL A 346 12.69 2.87 4.82
N SER A 347 11.58 2.15 4.81
CA SER A 347 10.82 1.81 3.62
C SER A 347 9.69 2.81 3.37
N PHE A 348 9.65 3.36 2.16
CA PHE A 348 8.70 4.37 1.72
C PHE A 348 8.21 4.09 0.28
N ASP A 349 7.28 4.90 -0.20
CA ASP A 349 6.65 4.79 -1.52
C ASP A 349 6.84 6.08 -2.33
N SER A 350 7.75 6.08 -3.32
CA SER A 350 7.94 7.20 -4.26
C SER A 350 7.05 7.13 -5.52
N GLY A 351 6.16 6.15 -5.60
CA GLY A 351 5.34 5.88 -6.78
C GLY A 351 6.02 5.18 -7.95
N PRO A 352 5.22 4.58 -8.86
CA PRO A 352 5.68 3.93 -10.08
C PRO A 352 5.94 4.92 -11.24
N GLY A 353 5.91 6.23 -10.97
CA GLY A 353 6.29 7.25 -11.94
C GLY A 353 7.74 7.07 -12.43
N LYS A 354 8.02 7.52 -13.64
CA LYS A 354 9.40 7.61 -14.16
C LYS A 354 9.89 9.04 -14.08
N ALA A 355 11.13 9.22 -13.69
CA ALA A 355 11.78 10.51 -13.61
C ALA A 355 12.76 10.73 -14.76
N ASP A 356 12.75 11.95 -15.30
CA ASP A 356 13.57 12.25 -16.48
C ASP A 356 15.08 12.29 -16.12
N PRO A 357 15.98 12.17 -17.12
CA PRO A 357 17.43 12.23 -16.91
C PRO A 357 17.97 13.52 -16.26
N HIS A 358 17.16 14.57 -16.17
CA HIS A 358 17.54 15.90 -15.70
C HIS A 358 16.97 16.25 -14.31
N GLY A 359 16.00 15.49 -13.80
CA GLY A 359 15.34 15.71 -12.52
C GLY A 359 14.09 16.58 -12.62
N GLY A 360 13.35 16.50 -13.73
CA GLY A 360 11.98 16.98 -13.87
C GLY A 360 10.98 15.82 -13.87
N THR A 361 9.78 16.03 -13.31
CA THR A 361 8.71 15.01 -13.32
C THR A 361 7.29 15.55 -13.22
N ASP A 362 6.34 14.92 -13.91
CA ASP A 362 4.91 15.08 -13.59
C ASP A 362 4.51 14.51 -12.19
N ARG A 363 5.45 13.93 -11.43
CA ARG A 363 5.32 13.55 -10.00
C ARG A 363 5.12 14.76 -9.07
N HIS A 364 5.38 15.99 -9.51
CA HIS A 364 5.61 17.17 -8.65
C HIS A 364 4.44 17.64 -7.73
N GLN A 365 3.24 17.05 -7.74
CA GLN A 365 2.08 17.65 -7.04
C GLN A 365 1.41 16.87 -5.91
N LEU A 366 1.62 15.55 -5.75
CA LEU A 366 0.79 14.75 -4.81
C LEU A 366 1.56 13.87 -3.81
N TYR A 367 2.90 13.90 -3.86
CA TYR A 367 3.77 12.97 -3.15
C TYR A 367 4.44 13.49 -1.87
N ALA A 368 3.92 14.59 -1.29
CA ALA A 368 4.47 15.16 -0.07
C ALA A 368 4.48 14.20 1.15
N ALA A 369 3.60 13.18 1.20
CA ALA A 369 3.54 12.24 2.33
C ALA A 369 4.86 11.49 2.59
N TYR A 370 5.47 10.86 1.58
CA TYR A 370 6.71 10.10 1.82
C TYR A 370 7.89 11.02 2.16
N THR A 371 7.88 12.26 1.66
CA THR A 371 8.93 13.22 2.04
C THR A 371 8.78 13.59 3.52
N GLN A 372 7.56 13.67 4.06
CA GLN A 372 7.33 13.86 5.50
C GLN A 372 7.75 12.63 6.33
N GLU A 373 7.48 11.40 5.88
CA GLU A 373 8.01 10.17 6.51
C GLU A 373 9.54 10.24 6.69
N LEU A 374 10.27 10.64 5.64
CA LEU A 374 11.73 10.81 5.71
C LEU A 374 12.18 11.97 6.61
N VAL A 375 11.42 13.07 6.70
CA VAL A 375 11.68 14.15 7.69
C VAL A 375 11.60 13.62 9.11
N GLY A 376 10.56 12.83 9.41
CA GLY A 376 10.39 12.20 10.71
C GLY A 376 11.58 11.32 11.09
N ALA A 377 11.94 10.40 10.19
CA ALA A 377 13.06 9.49 10.39
C ALA A 377 14.40 10.22 10.56
N PHE A 378 14.67 11.23 9.73
CA PHE A 378 15.90 12.03 9.80
C PHE A 378 16.05 12.76 11.14
N ILE A 379 15.01 13.46 11.61
CA ILE A 379 15.13 14.27 12.83
C ILE A 379 15.41 13.37 14.04
N SER A 380 14.74 12.22 14.13
CA SER A 380 15.01 11.23 15.18
C SER A 380 16.40 10.59 15.07
N GLN A 381 16.88 10.27 13.85
CA GLN A 381 18.25 9.80 13.63
C GLN A 381 19.27 10.83 14.14
N GLN A 382 19.15 12.09 13.69
CA GLN A 382 20.05 13.17 14.07
C GLN A 382 20.06 13.40 15.59
N GLN A 383 18.89 13.42 16.24
CA GLN A 383 18.81 13.58 17.69
C GLN A 383 19.38 12.39 18.47
N TYR A 384 19.25 11.17 17.97
CA TYR A 384 19.92 10.01 18.57
C TYR A 384 21.43 10.11 18.40
N ASN A 385 21.92 10.30 17.17
CA ASN A 385 23.34 10.36 16.86
C ASN A 385 24.04 11.49 17.61
N ALA A 386 23.44 12.69 17.65
CA ALA A 386 23.98 13.82 18.42
C ALA A 386 24.09 13.52 19.93
N ARG A 387 23.16 12.76 20.51
CA ARG A 387 23.25 12.28 21.91
C ARG A 387 24.38 11.25 22.07
N GLN A 388 24.49 10.27 21.18
CA GLN A 388 25.52 9.22 21.27
C GLN A 388 26.94 9.77 21.02
N MET A 389 27.11 10.74 20.13
CA MET A 389 28.38 11.44 19.90
C MET A 389 28.87 12.22 21.14
N GLN A 390 27.98 12.54 22.09
CA GLN A 390 28.31 13.12 23.40
C GLN A 390 28.54 12.07 24.50
N ALA A 391 28.15 10.81 24.26
CA ALA A 391 28.42 9.67 25.12
C ALA A 391 29.82 9.07 24.84
N ALA A 392 30.15 7.98 25.54
CA ALA A 392 31.44 7.28 25.44
C ALA A 392 31.87 7.00 24.00
N ASP A 393 33.19 6.91 23.77
CA ASP A 393 33.81 6.94 22.43
C ASP A 393 33.40 5.80 21.48
N HIS A 394 32.69 4.78 21.98
CA HIS A 394 32.23 3.62 21.24
C HIS A 394 30.69 3.43 21.24
N ALA A 395 29.93 4.40 21.76
CA ALA A 395 28.46 4.34 21.72
C ALA A 395 27.96 4.30 20.25
N PRO A 396 27.16 3.29 19.84
CA PRO A 396 26.83 3.09 18.45
C PRO A 396 25.82 4.09 17.92
N LEU A 397 25.93 4.39 16.64
CA LEU A 397 25.08 5.34 15.92
C LEU A 397 23.95 4.63 15.15
N LEU A 398 22.93 5.39 14.75
CA LEU A 398 21.88 4.94 13.84
C LEU A 398 22.22 5.31 12.39
N TYR A 399 22.06 4.32 11.52
CA TYR A 399 22.31 4.39 10.09
C TYR A 399 21.02 4.05 9.34
N LEU A 400 20.49 4.97 8.53
CA LEU A 400 19.21 4.77 7.85
C LEU A 400 19.44 4.38 6.39
N VAL A 401 19.12 3.14 6.02
CA VAL A 401 19.09 2.71 4.62
C VAL A 401 17.70 2.99 4.06
N LEU A 402 17.60 3.81 3.03
CA LEU A 402 16.33 4.15 2.39
C LEU A 402 15.91 3.05 1.41
N ALA A 403 14.66 2.60 1.50
CA ALA A 403 14.12 1.52 0.68
C ALA A 403 12.84 1.93 -0.06
N ASN A 404 12.95 2.19 -1.35
CA ASN A 404 11.82 2.58 -2.18
C ASN A 404 11.06 1.35 -2.68
N THR A 405 9.76 1.31 -2.43
CA THR A 405 8.85 0.23 -2.90
C THR A 405 8.10 0.60 -4.18
N THR A 406 8.11 1.88 -4.57
CA THR A 406 7.29 2.45 -5.66
C THR A 406 5.77 2.21 -5.54
N GLY A 407 5.29 1.80 -4.35
CA GLY A 407 3.85 1.68 -4.07
C GLY A 407 3.19 0.40 -4.56
N ILE A 408 3.99 -0.57 -5.05
CA ILE A 408 3.51 -1.80 -5.68
C ILE A 408 4.01 -3.04 -4.94
N GLU A 409 3.19 -4.09 -4.90
CA GLU A 409 3.45 -5.32 -4.14
C GLU A 409 4.75 -6.03 -4.56
N SER A 410 5.01 -6.11 -5.87
CA SER A 410 6.26 -6.67 -6.40
C SER A 410 7.49 -5.92 -5.90
N GLY A 411 7.37 -4.60 -5.75
CA GLY A 411 8.45 -3.73 -5.28
C GLY A 411 8.69 -3.85 -3.79
N ALA A 412 7.63 -3.91 -3.00
CA ALA A 412 7.73 -4.23 -1.57
C ALA A 412 8.38 -5.61 -1.34
N LEU A 413 8.00 -6.61 -2.14
CA LEU A 413 8.55 -7.97 -2.06
C LEU A 413 10.04 -8.04 -2.47
N GLU A 414 10.45 -7.38 -3.55
CA GLU A 414 11.85 -7.26 -3.95
C GLU A 414 12.71 -6.56 -2.89
N VAL A 415 12.22 -5.46 -2.30
CA VAL A 415 12.86 -4.81 -1.15
C VAL A 415 13.02 -5.77 0.02
N ALA A 416 11.97 -6.49 0.42
CA ALA A 416 12.04 -7.42 1.54
C ALA A 416 13.02 -8.59 1.29
N ASN A 417 13.06 -9.12 0.06
CA ASN A 417 14.02 -10.15 -0.33
C ASN A 417 15.47 -9.62 -0.34
N THR A 418 15.67 -8.36 -0.76
CA THR A 418 16.96 -7.68 -0.70
C THR A 418 17.44 -7.55 0.74
N ILE A 419 16.58 -7.04 1.64
CA ILE A 419 16.88 -6.90 3.08
C ILE A 419 17.19 -8.26 3.72
N SER A 420 16.41 -9.31 3.39
CA SER A 420 16.69 -10.67 3.86
C SER A 420 18.04 -11.19 3.37
N SER A 421 18.49 -10.78 2.18
CA SER A 421 19.78 -11.18 1.60
C SER A 421 20.96 -10.41 2.21
N MET A 422 20.74 -9.19 2.70
CA MET A 422 21.75 -8.42 3.43
C MET A 422 22.20 -9.13 4.72
N LEU A 423 21.27 -9.77 5.45
CA LEU A 423 21.61 -10.51 6.68
C LEU A 423 22.64 -11.63 6.47
N SER A 424 22.61 -12.28 5.31
CA SER A 424 23.52 -13.38 4.95
C SER A 424 24.81 -12.93 4.24
N THR A 425 24.93 -11.64 3.91
CA THR A 425 25.97 -11.13 3.01
C THR A 425 26.82 -10.06 3.72
N PRO A 426 28.07 -10.36 4.13
CA PRO A 426 28.87 -9.41 4.91
C PRO A 426 29.31 -8.18 4.11
N ASP A 427 29.41 -8.27 2.77
CA ASP A 427 29.77 -7.14 1.92
C ASP A 427 28.54 -6.44 1.34
N LEU A 428 28.08 -5.39 2.02
CA LEU A 428 26.90 -4.61 1.62
C LEU A 428 27.09 -3.84 0.30
N LYS A 429 28.32 -3.74 -0.24
CA LYS A 429 28.59 -3.12 -1.56
C LYS A 429 27.89 -3.84 -2.69
N HIS A 430 27.61 -5.14 -2.55
CA HIS A 430 26.80 -5.91 -3.50
C HIS A 430 25.39 -5.35 -3.70
N PHE A 431 24.82 -4.67 -2.70
CA PHE A 431 23.51 -4.03 -2.79
C PHE A 431 23.57 -2.54 -3.20
N GLY A 432 24.77 -2.03 -3.47
CA GLY A 432 25.01 -0.61 -3.73
C GLY A 432 24.96 0.25 -2.47
N LEU A 433 25.43 -0.28 -1.33
CA LEU A 433 25.64 0.48 -0.10
C LEU A 433 27.14 0.67 0.18
N LEU A 434 27.49 1.75 0.87
CA LEU A 434 28.87 2.07 1.31
C LEU A 434 29.13 1.69 2.77
N ALA A 435 28.12 1.24 3.51
CA ALA A 435 28.27 0.69 4.86
C ALA A 435 29.22 -0.53 4.84
N ASP A 436 30.18 -0.56 5.77
CA ASP A 436 31.25 -1.56 5.85
C ASP A 436 31.11 -2.44 7.11
N ASN A 437 32.18 -3.17 7.46
CA ASN A 437 32.15 -4.19 8.50
C ASN A 437 31.79 -3.61 9.88
N ASN A 438 31.11 -4.40 10.72
CA ASN A 438 30.58 -4.03 12.06
C ASN A 438 29.24 -3.26 12.06
N HIS A 439 28.31 -3.69 11.20
CA HIS A 439 26.91 -3.28 11.20
C HIS A 439 25.98 -4.41 11.66
N SER A 440 24.74 -4.08 12.06
CA SER A 440 23.64 -5.03 12.23
C SER A 440 22.35 -4.43 11.69
N VAL A 441 21.59 -5.17 10.89
CA VAL A 441 20.24 -4.77 10.47
C VAL A 441 19.29 -5.07 11.63
N LEU A 442 18.75 -4.01 12.23
CA LEU A 442 17.94 -4.07 13.44
C LEU A 442 16.44 -4.20 13.17
N ALA A 443 15.93 -3.43 12.21
CA ALA A 443 14.50 -3.34 11.92
C ALA A 443 14.25 -2.81 10.50
N VAL A 444 13.06 -3.10 9.99
CA VAL A 444 12.44 -2.36 8.88
C VAL A 444 11.40 -1.41 9.48
N LEU A 445 11.40 -0.15 9.07
CA LEU A 445 10.41 0.87 9.41
C LEU A 445 9.62 1.23 8.14
N GLY A 446 8.29 1.26 8.19
CA GLY A 446 7.42 1.68 7.09
C GLY A 446 6.70 0.54 6.39
N THR A 447 6.85 0.42 5.06
CA THR A 447 5.99 -0.38 4.15
C THR A 447 4.51 0.06 4.18
N GLY A 448 4.32 1.35 3.85
CA GLY A 448 3.11 2.16 3.99
C GLY A 448 1.75 1.46 4.01
N PRO A 449 1.11 1.21 2.85
CA PRO A 449 -0.22 0.60 2.80
C PRO A 449 -0.24 -0.82 3.36
N SER A 450 -1.35 -1.18 4.00
CA SER A 450 -1.54 -2.51 4.60
C SER A 450 -1.35 -3.67 3.61
N SER A 451 -1.65 -3.47 2.32
CA SER A 451 -1.38 -4.44 1.24
C SER A 451 0.11 -4.69 0.99
N LEU A 452 0.95 -3.64 1.03
CA LEU A 452 2.41 -3.80 0.91
C LEU A 452 3.00 -4.50 2.13
N THR A 453 2.49 -4.20 3.32
CA THR A 453 2.82 -4.94 4.55
C THR A 453 2.49 -6.43 4.39
N GLN A 454 1.33 -6.79 3.86
CA GLN A 454 0.90 -8.19 3.71
C GLN A 454 1.92 -9.05 2.93
N VAL A 455 2.49 -8.52 1.84
CA VAL A 455 3.41 -9.28 0.98
C VAL A 455 4.83 -9.40 1.55
N VAL A 456 5.27 -8.47 2.42
CA VAL A 456 6.61 -8.53 3.04
C VAL A 456 6.66 -9.38 4.30
N LEU A 457 5.54 -9.52 5.02
CA LEU A 457 5.45 -10.25 6.28
C LEU A 457 6.06 -11.67 6.22
N PRO A 458 5.79 -12.53 5.21
CA PRO A 458 6.38 -13.88 5.13
C PRO A 458 7.89 -13.90 4.88
N VAL A 459 8.46 -12.83 4.31
CA VAL A 459 9.91 -12.72 4.07
C VAL A 459 10.60 -12.29 5.36
N LEU A 460 10.15 -11.19 5.97
CA LEU A 460 10.75 -10.67 7.20
C LEU A 460 10.57 -11.62 8.39
N CYS A 461 9.45 -12.36 8.44
CA CYS A 461 9.19 -13.46 9.39
C CYS A 461 10.27 -14.55 9.32
N ARG A 462 10.64 -14.99 8.11
CA ARG A 462 11.70 -16.00 7.92
C ARG A 462 13.10 -15.42 8.18
N ALA A 463 13.30 -14.13 7.92
CA ALA A 463 14.56 -13.43 8.16
C ALA A 463 14.80 -13.09 9.65
N GLY A 464 13.75 -13.06 10.48
CA GLY A 464 13.87 -12.69 11.90
C GLY A 464 14.02 -11.18 12.13
N ILE A 465 13.56 -10.36 11.18
CA ILE A 465 13.69 -8.89 11.24
C ILE A 465 12.35 -8.28 11.66
N PRO A 466 12.29 -7.46 12.72
CA PRO A 466 11.06 -6.81 13.11
C PRO A 466 10.65 -5.75 12.08
N LEU A 467 9.34 -5.69 11.83
CA LEU A 467 8.70 -4.73 10.94
C LEU A 467 7.91 -3.73 11.78
N ILE A 468 8.36 -2.48 11.83
CA ILE A 468 7.68 -1.36 12.46
C ILE A 468 6.83 -0.66 11.39
N ALA A 469 5.53 -0.94 11.35
CA ALA A 469 4.62 -0.46 10.30
C ALA A 469 3.44 0.32 10.91
N PRO A 470 3.66 1.54 11.40
CA PRO A 470 2.62 2.37 12.02
C PRO A 470 1.58 2.90 11.01
N THR A 471 1.83 2.81 9.71
CA THR A 471 0.89 3.18 8.65
C THR A 471 0.04 2.01 8.15
N ALA A 472 0.33 0.77 8.58
CA ALA A 472 -0.41 -0.44 8.22
C ALA A 472 -1.60 -0.70 9.18
N THR A 473 -2.61 0.15 9.10
CA THR A 473 -3.74 0.24 10.05
C THR A 473 -4.84 -0.81 9.85
N GLY A 474 -4.80 -1.60 8.78
CA GLY A 474 -5.79 -2.64 8.47
C GLY A 474 -5.92 -3.71 9.56
N LEU A 475 -7.14 -4.20 9.78
CA LEU A 475 -7.41 -5.21 10.81
C LEU A 475 -6.89 -6.58 10.38
N PHE A 476 -7.06 -6.90 9.09
CA PHE A 476 -6.69 -8.18 8.51
C PHE A 476 -5.23 -8.58 8.77
N ILE A 477 -4.30 -7.62 8.95
CA ILE A 477 -2.90 -7.92 9.31
C ILE A 477 -2.83 -8.57 10.71
N SER A 478 -3.57 -8.02 11.68
CA SER A 478 -3.62 -8.56 13.04
C SER A 478 -4.32 -9.92 13.06
N ASP A 479 -5.36 -10.12 12.26
CA ASP A 479 -6.01 -11.41 12.09
C ASP A 479 -5.07 -12.44 11.46
N VAL A 480 -4.41 -12.11 10.34
CA VAL A 480 -3.43 -12.98 9.68
C VAL A 480 -2.33 -13.42 10.65
N LEU A 481 -1.76 -12.48 11.42
CA LEU A 481 -0.70 -12.76 12.40
C LEU A 481 -1.18 -13.60 13.59
N THR A 482 -2.39 -13.35 14.11
CA THR A 482 -2.88 -14.05 15.31
C THR A 482 -3.50 -15.42 15.00
N GLN A 483 -4.16 -15.55 13.85
CA GLN A 483 -4.92 -16.75 13.48
C GLN A 483 -4.07 -17.79 12.74
N THR A 484 -3.15 -17.39 11.85
CA THR A 484 -2.36 -18.39 11.10
C THR A 484 -1.23 -19.00 11.93
N SER A 485 -1.07 -20.32 11.82
CA SER A 485 0.07 -21.05 12.40
C SER A 485 1.41 -20.68 11.76
N LEU A 486 1.41 -20.13 10.55
CA LEU A 486 2.59 -19.74 9.78
C LEU A 486 3.52 -18.81 10.58
N TYR A 487 2.98 -17.74 11.17
CA TYR A 487 3.80 -16.76 11.90
C TYR A 487 4.27 -17.26 13.27
N ARG A 488 3.75 -18.37 13.79
CA ARG A 488 4.27 -19.00 15.02
C ARG A 488 5.66 -19.63 14.84
N HIS A 489 6.13 -19.72 13.59
CA HIS A 489 7.41 -20.29 13.20
C HIS A 489 8.37 -19.26 12.59
N CYS A 490 8.14 -17.97 12.80
CA CYS A 490 9.11 -16.94 12.43
C CYS A 490 10.46 -17.14 13.14
N ALA A 491 11.54 -16.71 12.49
CA ALA A 491 12.86 -16.75 13.08
C ALA A 491 12.94 -15.80 14.31
N PRO A 492 13.71 -16.14 15.35
CA PRO A 492 13.81 -15.31 16.55
C PRO A 492 14.25 -13.88 16.23
N GLY A 493 13.45 -12.91 16.66
CA GLY A 493 13.67 -11.49 16.37
C GLY A 493 12.60 -10.86 15.48
N PHE A 494 11.81 -11.66 14.76
CA PHE A 494 10.64 -11.13 14.08
C PHE A 494 9.57 -10.67 15.09
N ALA A 495 9.05 -9.45 14.88
CA ALA A 495 7.76 -9.01 15.36
C ALA A 495 7.19 -7.95 14.41
N PHE A 496 5.88 -7.97 14.18
CA PHE A 496 5.16 -6.86 13.59
C PHE A 496 4.79 -5.84 14.68
N ILE A 497 5.17 -4.58 14.51
CA ILE A 497 5.07 -3.52 15.52
C ILE A 497 4.23 -2.37 14.97
N ARG A 498 3.03 -2.18 15.54
CA ARG A 498 2.10 -1.10 15.18
C ARG A 498 1.65 -0.35 16.43
N PHE A 499 2.22 0.82 16.65
CA PHE A 499 1.87 1.70 17.78
C PHE A 499 0.79 2.73 17.44
N SER A 500 0.27 2.73 16.21
CA SER A 500 -0.89 3.52 15.80
C SER A 500 -2.21 2.80 16.12
N PRO A 501 -3.33 3.53 16.27
CA PRO A 501 -4.67 2.95 16.25
C PRO A 501 -4.97 2.34 14.87
N ASP A 502 -5.75 1.27 14.87
CA ASP A 502 -6.24 0.63 13.64
C ASP A 502 -7.46 1.33 13.03
N ASP A 503 -7.84 0.85 11.85
CA ASP A 503 -8.99 1.34 11.07
C ASP A 503 -10.31 1.23 11.84
N ALA A 504 -10.48 0.21 12.70
CA ALA A 504 -11.66 0.10 13.56
C ALA A 504 -11.67 1.18 14.64
N ALA A 505 -10.56 1.42 15.33
CA ALA A 505 -10.46 2.44 16.37
C ALA A 505 -10.71 3.84 15.82
N GLN A 506 -10.11 4.17 14.67
CA GLN A 506 -10.34 5.44 13.95
C GLN A 506 -11.81 5.60 13.55
N SER A 507 -12.39 4.58 12.93
CA SER A 507 -13.77 4.60 12.44
C SER A 507 -14.81 4.61 13.56
N ALA A 508 -14.51 3.97 14.71
CA ALA A 508 -15.34 3.99 15.90
C ALA A 508 -15.35 5.37 16.59
N LEU A 509 -14.20 6.07 16.60
CA LEU A 509 -14.13 7.48 17.01
C LEU A 509 -14.94 8.37 16.06
N GLY A 510 -14.76 8.20 14.75
CA GLY A 510 -15.50 8.92 13.71
C GLY A 510 -17.02 8.77 13.86
N ALA A 511 -17.53 7.54 13.94
CA ALA A 511 -18.95 7.25 14.15
C ALA A 511 -19.49 7.82 15.48
N SER A 512 -18.68 7.76 16.54
CA SER A 512 -19.03 8.36 17.83
C SER A 512 -19.11 9.89 17.77
N TYR A 513 -18.17 10.53 17.08
CA TYR A 513 -18.14 11.98 16.89
C TYR A 513 -19.31 12.45 15.99
N ALA A 514 -19.57 11.74 14.90
CA ALA A 514 -20.72 11.95 14.02
C ALA A 514 -22.05 11.94 14.79
N TYR A 515 -22.31 10.92 15.61
CA TYR A 515 -23.55 10.81 16.37
C TYR A 515 -23.66 11.83 17.52
N LYS A 516 -22.58 12.00 18.29
CA LYS A 516 -22.59 12.77 19.56
C LYS A 516 -22.40 14.27 19.35
N GLN A 517 -21.47 14.67 18.48
CA GLN A 517 -21.06 16.07 18.29
C GLN A 517 -21.65 16.71 17.03
N LEU A 518 -21.73 15.96 15.92
CA LEU A 518 -22.33 16.47 14.68
C LEU A 518 -23.85 16.24 14.61
N HIS A 519 -24.39 15.46 15.55
CA HIS A 519 -25.79 15.02 15.61
C HIS A 519 -26.29 14.33 14.33
N ALA A 520 -25.38 13.78 13.52
CA ALA A 520 -25.74 13.04 12.32
C ALA A 520 -26.61 11.82 12.67
N ARG A 521 -27.61 11.56 11.85
CA ARG A 521 -28.51 10.40 11.93
C ARG A 521 -28.50 9.64 10.62
N ASN A 522 -28.50 10.34 9.51
CA ASN A 522 -28.52 9.80 8.16
C ASN A 522 -27.12 9.90 7.57
N VAL A 523 -26.47 8.77 7.29
CA VAL A 523 -25.09 8.76 6.80
C VAL A 523 -24.99 7.99 5.50
N ALA A 524 -24.32 8.57 4.50
CA ALA A 524 -23.88 7.86 3.31
C ALA A 524 -22.41 7.44 3.48
N VAL A 525 -22.04 6.24 3.03
CA VAL A 525 -20.68 5.69 3.18
C VAL A 525 -20.07 5.43 1.81
N PHE A 526 -18.88 5.97 1.55
CA PHE A 526 -18.12 5.79 0.31
C PHE A 526 -16.84 5.01 0.61
N TYR A 527 -16.58 3.92 -0.10
CA TYR A 527 -15.42 3.06 0.17
C TYR A 527 -14.90 2.41 -1.11
N ASP A 528 -13.60 2.17 -1.18
CA ASP A 528 -13.01 1.35 -2.24
C ASP A 528 -13.00 -0.13 -1.80
N PRO A 529 -13.75 -1.02 -2.46
CA PRO A 529 -13.71 -2.45 -2.15
C PRO A 529 -12.38 -3.13 -2.53
N GLY A 530 -11.55 -2.49 -3.36
CA GLY A 530 -10.20 -2.95 -3.72
C GLY A 530 -9.14 -2.62 -2.68
N ASN A 531 -9.40 -1.69 -1.75
CA ASN A 531 -8.50 -1.31 -0.66
C ASN A 531 -9.03 -1.90 0.68
N PRO A 532 -8.34 -2.90 1.26
CA PRO A 532 -8.76 -3.49 2.53
C PRO A 532 -8.92 -2.49 3.67
N SER A 533 -8.07 -1.45 3.74
CA SER A 533 -8.14 -0.42 4.79
C SER A 533 -9.37 0.47 4.63
N SER A 534 -9.70 0.85 3.38
CA SER A 534 -10.93 1.59 3.06
C SER A 534 -12.18 0.79 3.47
N LYS A 535 -12.21 -0.50 3.11
CA LYS A 535 -13.31 -1.41 3.43
C LYS A 535 -13.44 -1.68 4.94
N ASP A 536 -12.36 -2.06 5.62
CA ASP A 536 -12.34 -2.31 7.07
C ASP A 536 -12.83 -1.07 7.84
N SER A 537 -12.43 0.12 7.40
CA SER A 537 -12.88 1.40 7.97
C SER A 537 -14.37 1.63 7.76
N ALA A 538 -14.87 1.44 6.53
CA ALA A 538 -16.28 1.61 6.19
C ALA A 538 -17.18 0.64 6.98
N ASP A 539 -16.83 -0.65 7.02
CA ASP A 539 -17.59 -1.66 7.76
C ASP A 539 -17.52 -1.39 9.28
N SER A 540 -16.37 -0.99 9.83
CA SER A 540 -16.22 -0.62 11.24
C SER A 540 -17.01 0.63 11.65
N PHE A 541 -17.08 1.63 10.76
CA PHE A 541 -17.90 2.82 10.95
C PHE A 541 -19.39 2.45 10.96
N ILE A 542 -19.85 1.67 9.98
CA ILE A 542 -21.24 1.20 9.87
C ILE A 542 -21.65 0.42 11.14
N VAL A 543 -20.83 -0.55 11.55
CA VAL A 543 -21.06 -1.36 12.76
C VAL A 543 -21.08 -0.51 14.03
N THR A 544 -20.26 0.54 14.11
CA THR A 544 -20.24 1.41 15.29
C THR A 544 -21.40 2.40 15.30
N LEU A 545 -21.74 2.99 14.15
CA LEU A 545 -22.86 3.93 14.04
C LEU A 545 -24.18 3.23 14.38
N GLY A 546 -24.39 2.01 13.87
CA GLY A 546 -25.60 1.20 14.13
C GLY A 546 -25.82 0.80 15.60
N LYS A 547 -24.86 1.05 16.51
CA LYS A 547 -25.05 0.91 17.96
C LYS A 547 -25.80 2.10 18.57
N PHE A 548 -25.94 3.22 17.85
CA PHE A 548 -26.65 4.40 18.30
C PHE A 548 -28.09 4.43 17.78
N SER A 549 -29.05 4.71 18.67
CA SER A 549 -30.48 4.75 18.36
C SER A 549 -30.84 5.84 17.35
N GLY A 550 -31.64 5.48 16.34
CA GLY A 550 -32.14 6.42 15.33
C GLY A 550 -31.10 6.84 14.29
N THR A 551 -30.04 6.05 14.11
CA THR A 551 -29.09 6.22 13.01
C THR A 551 -29.40 5.28 11.84
N HIS A 552 -29.10 5.71 10.63
CA HIS A 552 -29.37 5.01 9.39
C HIS A 552 -28.20 5.21 8.40
N ILE A 553 -27.74 4.11 7.81
CA ILE A 553 -26.93 4.16 6.60
C ILE A 553 -27.92 4.28 5.43
N VAL A 554 -27.94 5.44 4.77
CA VAL A 554 -28.92 5.77 3.72
C VAL A 554 -28.42 5.48 2.31
N ALA A 555 -27.10 5.34 2.14
CA ALA A 555 -26.42 4.98 0.90
C ALA A 555 -25.07 4.31 1.21
N ARG A 556 -24.64 3.38 0.36
CA ARG A 556 -23.34 2.68 0.46
C ARG A 556 -22.73 2.60 -0.94
N GLU A 557 -21.88 3.56 -1.24
CA GLU A 557 -21.32 3.79 -2.56
C GLU A 557 -19.91 3.21 -2.69
N THR A 558 -19.63 2.57 -3.83
CA THR A 558 -18.30 2.01 -4.12
C THR A 558 -17.47 2.97 -4.96
N ALA A 559 -16.38 3.46 -4.41
CA ALA A 559 -15.35 4.21 -5.12
C ALA A 559 -14.35 3.22 -5.76
N VAL A 560 -14.83 2.39 -6.69
CA VAL A 560 -13.98 1.37 -7.33
C VAL A 560 -12.95 2.04 -8.23
N ALA A 561 -11.69 1.66 -8.07
CA ALA A 561 -10.67 2.15 -8.97
C ALA A 561 -10.87 1.65 -10.41
N SER A 562 -11.14 2.56 -11.34
CA SER A 562 -11.63 2.26 -12.69
C SER A 562 -10.54 1.83 -13.68
N GLY A 563 -9.39 1.37 -13.17
CA GLY A 563 -8.15 1.21 -13.93
C GLY A 563 -7.49 2.54 -14.31
N LEU A 564 -8.10 3.67 -13.97
CA LEU A 564 -7.40 4.93 -13.83
C LEU A 564 -6.48 4.82 -12.63
N SER A 565 -5.19 5.06 -12.86
CA SER A 565 -4.31 5.50 -11.79
C SER A 565 -4.57 6.98 -11.53
N ASP A 566 -4.35 7.43 -10.29
CA ASP A 566 -4.00 8.82 -10.04
C ASP A 566 -2.62 9.14 -10.64
N THR A 567 -2.15 10.38 -10.47
CA THR A 567 -0.77 10.78 -10.84
C THR A 567 0.31 9.95 -10.12
N ASN A 568 -0.10 9.19 -9.09
CA ASN A 568 0.71 8.40 -8.19
C ASN A 568 0.70 6.92 -8.60
N GLY A 569 0.12 6.57 -9.76
CA GLY A 569 0.01 5.18 -10.21
C GLY A 569 -0.98 4.34 -9.39
N ARG A 570 -1.48 4.86 -8.26
CA ARG A 570 -2.39 4.15 -7.36
C ARG A 570 -3.76 4.08 -8.03
N PRO A 571 -4.46 2.92 -7.95
CA PRO A 571 -5.81 2.83 -8.47
C PRO A 571 -6.71 3.89 -7.80
N GLN A 572 -7.29 4.81 -8.59
CA GLN A 572 -8.23 5.84 -8.11
C GLN A 572 -9.61 5.62 -8.72
N ALA A 573 -10.65 6.03 -8.01
CA ALA A 573 -12.00 6.00 -8.56
C ALA A 573 -12.13 6.95 -9.76
N SER A 574 -13.01 6.64 -10.72
CA SER A 574 -13.33 7.63 -11.74
C SER A 574 -13.98 8.84 -11.08
N ARG A 575 -13.59 10.05 -11.51
CA ARG A 575 -14.27 11.28 -11.11
C ARG A 575 -15.77 11.18 -11.36
N ASP A 576 -16.18 10.59 -12.48
CA ASP A 576 -17.58 10.47 -12.85
C ASP A 576 -18.32 9.45 -11.97
N ASP A 577 -17.67 8.36 -11.58
CA ASP A 577 -18.25 7.34 -10.67
C ASP A 577 -18.43 7.91 -9.25
N LEU A 578 -17.45 8.67 -8.74
CA LEU A 578 -17.55 9.38 -7.46
C LEU A 578 -18.70 10.40 -7.46
N LEU A 579 -18.88 11.13 -8.57
CA LEU A 579 -19.95 12.12 -8.71
C LEU A 579 -21.31 11.45 -8.91
N ALA A 580 -21.38 10.30 -9.57
CA ALA A 580 -22.59 9.48 -9.65
C ALA A 580 -23.03 8.98 -8.27
N GLY A 581 -22.13 8.33 -7.52
CA GLY A 581 -22.41 7.90 -6.15
C GLY A 581 -22.80 9.08 -5.23
N LEU A 582 -22.19 10.25 -5.38
CA LEU A 582 -22.62 11.46 -4.67
C LEU A 582 -24.06 11.86 -5.02
N ASN A 583 -24.43 11.85 -6.30
CA ASN A 583 -25.80 12.17 -6.72
C ASN A 583 -26.82 11.15 -6.20
N ASP A 584 -26.47 9.86 -6.18
CA ASP A 584 -27.34 8.79 -5.67
C ASP A 584 -27.52 8.91 -4.14
N ALA A 585 -26.41 9.12 -3.41
CA ALA A 585 -26.44 9.39 -1.98
C ALA A 585 -27.28 10.64 -1.62
N LEU A 586 -27.23 11.71 -2.41
CA LEU A 586 -28.03 12.92 -2.19
C LEU A 586 -29.52 12.75 -2.54
N GLN A 587 -29.87 11.75 -3.36
CA GLN A 587 -31.26 11.38 -3.69
C GLN A 587 -31.90 10.44 -2.67
N ALA A 588 -31.10 9.81 -1.80
CA ALA A 588 -31.58 8.95 -0.73
C ALA A 588 -32.62 9.64 0.16
N ARG A 589 -33.56 8.86 0.72
CA ARG A 589 -34.61 9.35 1.62
C ARG A 589 -34.60 8.56 2.93
N PRO A 590 -34.29 9.19 4.08
CA PRO A 590 -33.87 10.58 4.25
C PRO A 590 -32.50 10.89 3.60
N ARG A 591 -32.29 12.16 3.25
CA ARG A 591 -31.02 12.66 2.69
C ARG A 591 -29.92 12.58 3.75
N PRO A 592 -28.66 12.26 3.41
CA PRO A 592 -27.57 12.20 4.37
C PRO A 592 -27.26 13.57 5.00
N ASP A 593 -27.06 13.56 6.32
CA ASP A 593 -26.52 14.68 7.10
C ASP A 593 -24.99 14.72 7.02
N LEU A 594 -24.39 13.54 6.78
CA LEU A 594 -22.96 13.25 6.76
C LEU A 594 -22.64 12.26 5.64
N ILE A 595 -21.50 12.47 4.99
CA ILE A 595 -20.82 11.48 4.15
C ILE A 595 -19.57 11.01 4.90
N PHE A 596 -19.45 9.69 5.14
CA PHE A 596 -18.20 9.08 5.62
C PHE A 596 -17.47 8.47 4.41
N ALA A 597 -16.23 8.90 4.18
CA ALA A 597 -15.46 8.54 2.99
C ALA A 597 -14.02 8.16 3.36
N PRO A 598 -13.76 6.91 3.79
CA PRO A 598 -12.41 6.38 3.95
C PRO A 598 -11.71 6.12 2.61
N LEU A 599 -11.48 7.18 1.84
CA LEU A 599 -10.91 7.15 0.48
C LEU A 599 -9.53 7.81 0.43
N LEU A 600 -8.85 7.65 -0.71
CA LEU A 600 -7.61 8.38 -1.00
C LEU A 600 -7.84 9.90 -0.94
N THR A 601 -6.77 10.65 -0.61
CA THR A 601 -6.85 12.11 -0.43
C THR A 601 -7.39 12.83 -1.68
N SER A 602 -7.06 12.36 -2.89
CA SER A 602 -7.55 12.87 -4.18
C SER A 602 -9.07 12.71 -4.35
N ASP A 603 -9.60 11.56 -3.99
CA ASP A 603 -11.03 11.23 -4.08
C ASP A 603 -11.82 12.03 -3.03
N ALA A 604 -11.28 12.14 -1.81
CA ALA A 604 -11.85 12.96 -0.75
C ALA A 604 -11.86 14.46 -1.10
N VAL A 605 -10.80 14.97 -1.74
CA VAL A 605 -10.75 16.33 -2.32
C VAL A 605 -11.82 16.49 -3.40
N THR A 606 -11.99 15.51 -4.28
CA THR A 606 -13.00 15.54 -5.35
C THR A 606 -14.43 15.59 -4.79
N LEU A 607 -14.74 14.76 -3.78
CA LEU A 607 -16.01 14.80 -3.06
C LEU A 607 -16.22 16.13 -2.35
N ALA A 608 -15.21 16.67 -1.65
CA ALA A 608 -15.32 17.95 -0.97
C ALA A 608 -15.61 19.12 -1.95
N GLN A 609 -14.94 19.14 -3.11
CA GLN A 609 -15.21 20.11 -4.18
C GLN A 609 -16.63 19.98 -4.75
N ALA A 610 -17.14 18.75 -4.88
CA ALA A 610 -18.48 18.51 -5.37
C ALA A 610 -19.56 18.95 -4.36
N ILE A 611 -19.39 18.62 -3.08
CA ILE A 611 -20.27 19.06 -1.99
C ILE A 611 -20.28 20.59 -1.89
N ALA A 612 -19.12 21.26 -2.01
CA ALA A 612 -19.02 22.72 -1.94
C ALA A 612 -19.87 23.47 -3.00
N ARG A 613 -20.24 22.80 -4.11
CA ARG A 613 -21.09 23.36 -5.17
C ARG A 613 -22.59 23.25 -4.87
N LEU A 614 -22.98 22.50 -3.85
CA LEU A 614 -24.38 22.41 -3.40
C LEU A 614 -24.76 23.68 -2.61
N PRO A 615 -26.05 24.06 -2.58
CA PRO A 615 -26.53 25.12 -1.69
C PRO A 615 -26.14 24.85 -0.24
N GLN A 616 -25.75 25.88 0.54
CA GLN A 616 -25.19 25.68 1.89
C GLN A 616 -26.09 24.86 2.84
N LYS A 617 -27.42 25.00 2.74
CA LYS A 617 -28.40 24.25 3.55
C LYS A 617 -28.53 22.76 3.15
N GLU A 618 -27.91 22.40 2.04
CA GLU A 618 -27.98 21.10 1.36
C GLU A 618 -26.64 20.36 1.36
N GLN A 619 -25.59 20.96 1.91
CA GLN A 619 -24.27 20.37 2.06
C GLN A 619 -24.24 19.40 3.25
N PRO A 620 -24.11 18.07 3.04
CA PRO A 620 -23.73 17.18 4.13
C PRO A 620 -22.35 17.57 4.68
N ALA A 621 -22.09 17.23 5.95
CA ALA A 621 -20.72 17.21 6.43
C ALA A 621 -19.93 16.09 5.72
N LEU A 622 -18.62 16.25 5.55
CA LEU A 622 -17.73 15.23 5.03
C LEU A 622 -16.81 14.77 6.17
N MET A 623 -16.77 13.48 6.45
CA MET A 623 -15.80 12.87 7.36
C MET A 623 -14.93 11.88 6.59
N ILE A 624 -13.66 12.19 6.50
CA ILE A 624 -12.64 11.36 5.85
C ILE A 624 -12.03 10.45 6.92
N GLY A 625 -11.59 9.24 6.57
CA GLY A 625 -10.94 8.31 7.50
C GLY A 625 -10.13 7.22 6.79
N GLY A 626 -9.79 6.14 7.49
CA GLY A 626 -9.07 4.99 6.92
C GLY A 626 -7.61 5.30 6.59
N GLU A 627 -7.19 5.00 5.36
CA GLU A 627 -5.80 5.20 4.93
C GLU A 627 -5.39 6.69 4.99
N PHE A 628 -4.08 6.90 5.04
CA PHE A 628 -3.39 8.17 5.20
C PHE A 628 -3.99 9.35 4.41
N VAL A 629 -4.48 10.36 5.15
CA VAL A 629 -4.96 11.62 4.58
C VAL A 629 -3.93 12.73 4.84
N GLN A 630 -3.45 13.39 3.79
CA GLN A 630 -2.54 14.55 3.91
C GLN A 630 -3.35 15.81 4.31
N PRO A 631 -3.15 16.40 5.50
CA PRO A 631 -3.93 17.58 5.92
C PRO A 631 -3.67 18.81 5.02
N LEU A 632 -2.43 18.96 4.53
CA LEU A 632 -2.01 20.06 3.66
C LEU A 632 -2.78 20.10 2.33
N ALA A 633 -3.00 18.94 1.70
CA ALA A 633 -3.80 18.84 0.47
C ALA A 633 -5.24 19.34 0.68
N LEU A 634 -5.80 19.11 1.87
CA LEU A 634 -7.14 19.58 2.23
C LEU A 634 -7.16 21.07 2.62
N GLN A 635 -6.06 21.68 3.06
CA GLN A 635 -6.00 23.15 3.22
C GLN A 635 -6.17 23.89 1.88
N GLY A 636 -5.72 23.27 0.78
CA GLY A 636 -5.93 23.76 -0.59
C GLY A 636 -7.41 23.93 -0.96
N LEU A 637 -8.30 23.09 -0.41
CA LEU A 637 -9.75 23.20 -0.61
C LEU A 637 -10.32 24.56 -0.15
N VAL A 638 -9.77 25.14 0.92
CA VAL A 638 -10.26 26.42 1.45
C VAL A 638 -9.86 27.58 0.54
N GLN A 639 -8.65 27.57 -0.02
CA GLN A 639 -8.22 28.56 -1.01
C GLN A 639 -9.03 28.42 -2.31
N TRP A 640 -9.21 27.19 -2.78
CA TRP A 640 -10.04 26.86 -3.95
C TRP A 640 -11.50 27.34 -3.75
N ALA A 641 -12.12 27.04 -2.61
CA ALA A 641 -13.51 27.44 -2.33
C ALA A 641 -13.67 28.97 -2.33
N ARG A 642 -12.71 29.71 -1.72
CA ARG A 642 -12.68 31.19 -1.77
C ARG A 642 -12.55 31.71 -3.20
N GLN A 643 -11.66 31.13 -4.02
CA GLN A 643 -11.50 31.51 -5.43
C GLN A 643 -12.78 31.27 -6.26
N GLN A 644 -13.49 30.18 -5.99
CA GLN A 644 -14.76 29.83 -6.65
C GLN A 644 -15.99 30.54 -6.03
N GLN A 645 -15.81 31.37 -4.99
CA GLN A 645 -16.89 32.02 -4.23
C GLN A 645 -17.91 31.02 -3.63
N LEU A 646 -17.45 29.81 -3.29
CA LEU A 646 -18.26 28.74 -2.72
C LEU A 646 -18.14 28.68 -1.19
N THR A 647 -19.22 28.26 -0.52
CA THR A 647 -19.17 27.91 0.89
C THR A 647 -18.51 26.54 1.06
N MET A 648 -17.41 26.51 1.82
CA MET A 648 -16.67 25.29 2.14
C MET A 648 -17.52 24.37 3.04
N PRO A 649 -17.69 23.08 2.71
CA PRO A 649 -18.45 22.15 3.55
C PRO A 649 -17.76 21.92 4.89
N ARG A 650 -18.48 21.37 5.87
CA ARG A 650 -17.85 20.98 7.14
C ARG A 650 -17.03 19.71 6.92
N VAL A 651 -15.70 19.84 6.81
CA VAL A 651 -14.77 18.72 6.60
C VAL A 651 -14.10 18.33 7.91
N TYR A 652 -14.24 17.05 8.26
CA TYR A 652 -13.61 16.38 9.39
C TYR A 652 -12.71 15.25 8.90
N ILE A 653 -11.66 14.94 9.64
CA ILE A 653 -10.71 13.87 9.33
C ILE A 653 -10.51 13.02 10.58
N ALA A 654 -10.87 11.75 10.53
CA ALA A 654 -10.50 10.76 11.54
C ALA A 654 -9.11 10.22 11.20
N LEU A 655 -8.14 10.40 12.10
CA LEU A 655 -6.74 10.02 11.89
C LEU A 655 -6.19 9.21 13.06
N SER A 656 -5.20 8.37 12.77
CA SER A 656 -4.41 7.64 13.76
C SER A 656 -3.63 8.59 14.69
N SER A 657 -3.15 9.74 14.17
CA SER A 657 -2.53 10.80 14.98
C SER A 657 -2.52 12.17 14.27
N ALA A 658 -2.15 13.22 15.02
CA ALA A 658 -1.85 14.56 14.54
C ALA A 658 -0.83 15.24 15.46
N ALA A 659 -0.15 16.29 14.98
CA ALA A 659 0.84 17.00 15.76
C ALA A 659 0.22 17.66 17.00
N ARG A 660 0.83 17.44 18.17
CA ARG A 660 0.35 17.94 19.48
C ARG A 660 1.39 18.90 20.08
N PRO A 661 0.99 19.88 20.91
CA PRO A 661 1.93 20.65 21.71
C PRO A 661 2.79 19.70 22.57
N PRO A 662 4.12 19.93 22.68
CA PRO A 662 5.02 19.02 23.41
C PRO A 662 4.70 19.02 24.91
N THR A 663 4.39 17.84 25.44
CA THR A 663 3.95 17.61 26.83
C THR A 663 5.16 17.46 27.77
N ASP A 664 5.95 18.52 27.85
CA ASP A 664 7.18 18.64 28.68
C ASP A 664 8.42 17.87 28.24
N GLY A 665 8.32 16.95 27.28
CA GLY A 665 9.46 16.22 26.73
C GLY A 665 10.49 17.13 26.02
N GLY A 666 11.75 17.07 26.46
CA GLY A 666 12.86 17.80 25.81
C GLY A 666 13.06 17.40 24.34
N TRP A 667 12.91 16.11 24.04
CA TRP A 667 13.08 15.57 22.69
C TRP A 667 11.94 15.99 21.74
N GLN A 668 10.67 15.98 22.18
CA GLN A 668 9.54 16.50 21.38
C GLN A 668 9.74 17.98 21.04
N LYS A 669 10.20 18.80 22.01
CA LYS A 669 10.53 20.22 21.78
C LYS A 669 11.64 20.38 20.75
N GLN A 670 12.70 19.57 20.85
CA GLN A 670 13.78 19.54 19.87
C GLN A 670 13.28 19.07 18.48
N PHE A 671 12.38 18.10 18.42
CA PHE A 671 11.83 17.57 17.16
C PHE A 671 11.09 18.65 16.38
N TYR A 672 10.13 19.33 17.01
CA TYR A 672 9.43 20.45 16.38
C TYR A 672 10.38 21.62 16.06
N ALA A 673 11.39 21.90 16.88
CA ALA A 673 12.40 22.93 16.60
C ALA A 673 13.31 22.59 15.39
N THR A 674 13.76 21.35 15.25
CA THR A 674 14.55 20.90 14.09
C THR A 674 13.69 20.92 12.82
N PHE A 675 12.45 20.42 12.88
CA PHE A 675 11.50 20.52 11.78
C PHE A 675 11.35 21.97 11.30
N CYS A 676 11.11 22.88 12.24
CA CYS A 676 10.92 24.29 11.98
C CYS A 676 12.11 25.01 11.36
N THR A 677 13.33 24.65 11.77
CA THR A 677 14.55 25.30 11.29
C THR A 677 15.08 24.69 9.99
N SER A 678 14.71 23.44 9.68
CA SER A 678 15.30 22.66 8.58
C SER A 678 14.35 22.37 7.42
N PHE A 679 13.06 22.15 7.67
CA PHE A 679 12.11 21.60 6.69
C PHE A 679 10.81 22.41 6.50
N ALA A 680 10.41 23.21 7.48
CA ALA A 680 9.23 24.06 7.35
C ALA A 680 9.44 25.15 6.26
N THR A 681 8.53 25.25 5.31
CA THR A 681 8.55 26.30 4.27
C THR A 681 8.51 27.69 4.91
N ARG A 682 9.29 28.66 4.42
CA ARG A 682 9.31 30.02 4.97
C ARG A 682 7.91 30.63 4.96
N GLY A 683 7.47 31.16 6.12
CA GLY A 683 6.14 31.72 6.30
C GLY A 683 5.04 30.71 6.62
N SER A 684 5.31 29.41 6.59
CA SER A 684 4.38 28.40 7.12
C SER A 684 4.32 28.47 8.65
N SER A 685 3.14 28.20 9.22
CA SER A 685 2.96 28.10 10.66
C SER A 685 3.54 26.79 11.18
N CYS A 686 4.78 26.88 11.66
CA CYS A 686 5.50 25.84 12.42
C CYS A 686 4.71 25.14 13.53
N SER A 687 3.75 25.85 14.12
CA SER A 687 2.83 25.35 15.13
C SER A 687 1.46 25.05 14.50
N GLY A 688 1.04 23.79 14.50
CA GLY A 688 -0.30 23.38 14.11
C GLY A 688 -0.38 21.93 13.66
N THR A 689 -1.59 21.37 13.69
CA THR A 689 -1.90 19.99 13.24
C THR A 689 -1.66 19.75 11.75
N ALA A 690 -1.53 20.82 10.96
CA ALA A 690 -1.27 20.79 9.52
C ALA A 690 0.21 20.91 9.15
N ALA A 691 1.08 21.29 10.09
CA ALA A 691 2.50 21.55 9.82
C ALA A 691 3.29 20.26 9.55
N LEU A 692 2.87 19.17 10.19
CA LEU A 692 3.37 17.82 10.00
C LEU A 692 2.17 16.88 9.83
N ASP A 693 2.24 16.00 8.84
CA ASP A 693 1.29 14.90 8.74
C ASP A 693 1.65 13.76 9.71
N GLN A 694 0.78 12.75 9.79
CA GLN A 694 1.01 11.61 10.67
C GLN A 694 2.21 10.73 10.24
N GLY A 695 2.69 10.86 9.00
CA GLY A 695 3.82 10.09 8.47
C GLY A 695 5.13 10.51 9.11
N ALA A 696 5.38 11.82 9.14
CA ALA A 696 6.52 12.37 9.89
C ALA A 696 6.47 11.99 11.37
N LEU A 697 5.31 12.08 12.02
CA LEU A 697 5.17 11.76 13.44
C LEU A 697 5.44 10.27 13.72
N PHE A 698 4.90 9.39 12.88
CA PHE A 698 5.08 7.95 13.02
C PHE A 698 6.49 7.48 12.65
N PHE A 699 7.14 8.03 11.63
CA PHE A 699 8.52 7.64 11.33
C PHE A 699 9.50 8.18 12.38
N ALA A 700 9.25 9.37 12.93
CA ALA A 700 10.00 9.90 14.06
C ALA A 700 9.89 9.00 15.30
N ASP A 701 8.67 8.61 15.68
CA ASP A 701 8.42 7.71 16.80
C ASP A 701 8.93 6.29 16.55
N GLY A 702 8.88 5.81 15.31
CA GLY A 702 9.44 4.51 14.90
C GLY A 702 10.96 4.44 15.09
N ILE A 703 11.68 5.50 14.72
CA ILE A 703 13.13 5.61 14.98
C ILE A 703 13.42 5.78 16.49
N GLU A 704 12.65 6.58 17.23
CA GLU A 704 12.83 6.73 18.69
C GLU A 704 12.49 5.43 19.45
N ILE A 705 11.55 4.60 18.96
CA ILE A 705 11.30 3.22 19.45
C ILE A 705 12.55 2.36 19.29
N VAL A 706 13.21 2.36 18.12
CA VAL A 706 14.45 1.60 17.91
C VAL A 706 15.57 2.16 18.80
N ALA A 707 15.75 3.47 18.84
CA ALA A 707 16.73 4.14 19.69
C ALA A 707 16.61 3.77 21.17
N ARG A 708 15.37 3.68 21.68
CA ARG A 708 15.07 3.24 23.06
C ARG A 708 15.29 1.75 23.24
N GLY A 709 14.86 0.94 22.27
CA GLY A 709 15.10 -0.51 22.27
C GLY A 709 16.58 -0.90 22.22
N ILE A 710 17.45 -0.05 21.67
CA ILE A 710 18.91 -0.19 21.77
C ILE A 710 19.39 0.05 23.23
N GLY A 711 18.74 0.96 23.94
CA GLY A 711 18.98 1.25 25.36
C GLY A 711 20.21 2.12 25.62
N PRO A 712 20.45 2.49 26.90
CA PRO A 712 21.72 3.09 27.31
C PRO A 712 22.81 2.01 27.25
N ILE A 713 23.64 2.06 26.21
CA ILE A 713 24.74 1.10 26.05
C ILE A 713 25.85 1.47 27.04
N THR A 714 25.86 0.74 28.16
CA THR A 714 26.87 0.87 29.23
C THR A 714 28.09 -0.04 29.03
N ASP A 715 28.12 -0.83 27.96
CA ASP A 715 29.15 -1.84 27.71
C ASP A 715 29.51 -1.84 26.20
N GLU A 716 30.78 -1.56 25.88
CA GLU A 716 31.22 -0.77 24.72
C GLU A 716 31.08 -1.40 23.31
N SER A 717 30.41 -2.55 23.15
CA SER A 717 30.54 -3.35 21.92
C SER A 717 29.31 -4.12 21.42
N LYS A 718 28.18 -4.16 22.16
CA LYS A 718 27.06 -5.04 21.80
C LYS A 718 25.83 -4.27 21.30
N ILE A 719 25.83 -4.01 20.00
CA ILE A 719 24.59 -3.76 19.24
C ILE A 719 23.61 -4.92 19.53
N PRO A 720 22.34 -4.64 19.90
CA PRO A 720 21.37 -5.69 20.21
C PRO A 720 21.09 -6.58 18.99
N THR A 721 20.79 -7.85 19.23
CA THR A 721 20.15 -8.68 18.20
C THR A 721 18.72 -8.20 17.96
N PRO A 722 18.10 -8.47 16.79
CA PRO A 722 16.68 -8.20 16.57
C PRO A 722 15.76 -8.78 17.66
N ALA A 723 16.07 -9.96 18.21
CA ALA A 723 15.35 -10.54 19.35
C ALA A 723 15.51 -9.76 20.66
N THR A 724 16.72 -9.27 20.94
CA THR A 724 16.97 -8.38 22.09
C THR A 724 16.22 -7.05 21.91
N LEU A 725 16.24 -6.49 20.70
CA LEU A 725 15.58 -5.24 20.35
C LEU A 725 14.06 -5.34 20.54
N VAL A 726 13.41 -6.37 19.98
CA VAL A 726 11.96 -6.62 20.15
C VAL A 726 11.60 -6.78 21.63
N LYS A 727 12.41 -7.50 22.40
CA LYS A 727 12.20 -7.66 23.84
C LYS A 727 12.25 -6.31 24.58
N ASN A 728 13.24 -5.47 24.28
CA ASN A 728 13.37 -4.15 24.90
C ASN A 728 12.20 -3.24 24.49
N ILE A 729 11.89 -3.16 23.19
CA ILE A 729 10.74 -2.41 22.65
C ILE A 729 9.42 -2.84 23.32
N SER A 730 9.25 -4.13 23.62
CA SER A 730 8.01 -4.66 24.23
C SER A 730 7.68 -4.13 25.63
N VAL A 731 8.64 -3.50 26.32
CA VAL A 731 8.44 -2.87 27.63
C VAL A 731 8.53 -1.34 27.59
N GLU A 732 8.84 -0.74 26.42
CA GLU A 732 8.97 0.70 26.28
C GLU A 732 7.63 1.44 26.43
N GLN A 733 7.68 2.53 27.18
CA GLN A 733 6.59 3.51 27.27
C GLN A 733 7.18 4.92 27.28
N PHE A 734 6.77 5.75 26.33
CA PHE A 734 7.26 7.14 26.24
C PHE A 734 6.22 8.06 25.61
N ALA A 735 6.41 9.37 25.81
CA ALA A 735 5.64 10.40 25.11
C ALA A 735 6.23 10.59 23.70
N GLY A 736 5.62 9.91 22.72
CA GLY A 736 5.86 10.06 21.28
C GLY A 736 5.51 11.47 20.78
N VAL A 737 5.99 11.85 19.60
CA VAL A 737 5.50 13.07 18.90
C VAL A 737 4.09 12.85 18.32
N SER A 738 3.71 11.60 18.05
CA SER A 738 2.33 11.20 17.73
C SER A 738 1.42 11.05 18.97
N GLY A 739 1.99 11.11 20.17
CA GLY A 739 1.29 10.95 21.45
C GLY A 739 1.87 9.85 22.34
N PRO A 740 1.21 9.49 23.46
CA PRO A 740 1.71 8.48 24.37
C PRO A 740 1.76 7.08 23.72
N ILE A 741 2.96 6.51 23.64
CA ILE A 741 3.22 5.17 23.12
C ILE A 741 3.46 4.22 24.30
N ALA A 742 2.77 3.09 24.27
CA ALA A 742 3.01 1.94 25.13
C ALA A 742 2.61 0.68 24.36
N LEU A 743 3.55 -0.24 24.20
CA LEU A 743 3.34 -1.47 23.42
C LEU A 743 2.92 -2.63 24.31
N GLN A 744 2.17 -3.58 23.74
CA GLN A 744 1.84 -4.85 24.36
C GLN A 744 2.22 -6.01 23.42
N ASN A 745 3.01 -6.96 23.93
CA ASN A 745 3.37 -8.16 23.20
C ASN A 745 2.20 -9.16 23.16
N TRP A 746 1.78 -9.53 21.96
CA TRP A 746 0.79 -10.54 21.63
C TRP A 746 1.51 -11.70 20.92
N ASN A 747 1.56 -12.87 21.57
CA ASN A 747 2.11 -14.12 21.04
C ASN A 747 3.57 -14.07 20.51
N ASN A 748 4.39 -13.12 20.98
CA ASN A 748 5.80 -12.90 20.57
C ASN A 748 6.01 -12.45 19.12
N ILE A 749 4.93 -12.12 18.39
CA ILE A 749 4.99 -11.78 16.95
C ILE A 749 4.24 -10.49 16.60
N LEU A 750 3.44 -9.96 17.52
CA LEU A 750 2.62 -8.77 17.33
C LEU A 750 2.83 -7.84 18.53
N LEU A 751 3.14 -6.57 18.27
CA LEU A 751 3.31 -5.51 19.27
C LEU A 751 2.38 -4.35 18.92
N THR A 752 1.29 -4.18 19.69
CA THR A 752 0.28 -3.15 19.42
C THR A 752 0.32 -2.00 20.43
N GLY A 753 0.03 -0.78 19.95
CA GLY A 753 -0.17 0.39 20.80
C GLY A 753 -1.41 0.24 21.71
N THR A 754 -1.22 0.54 23.00
CA THR A 754 -2.29 0.46 24.03
C THR A 754 -2.71 1.82 24.59
N LYS A 755 -1.93 2.88 24.33
CA LYS A 755 -2.20 4.26 24.75
C LYS A 755 -2.38 5.23 23.57
N SER A 756 -2.20 4.75 22.36
CA SER A 756 -2.45 5.48 21.12
C SER A 756 -3.95 5.69 20.93
N ALA A 757 -4.39 6.94 21.01
CA ALA A 757 -5.77 7.33 20.73
C ALA A 757 -5.84 8.06 19.38
N PRO A 758 -6.76 7.66 18.48
CA PRO A 758 -7.01 8.40 17.25
C PRO A 758 -7.57 9.79 17.58
N VAL A 759 -7.57 10.68 16.59
CA VAL A 759 -8.02 12.07 16.73
C VAL A 759 -9.01 12.42 15.63
N ILE A 760 -9.90 13.37 15.92
CA ILE A 760 -10.69 14.05 14.88
C ILE A 760 -10.08 15.43 14.63
N LEU A 761 -9.69 15.70 13.39
CA LEU A 761 -9.35 17.03 12.91
C LEU A 761 -10.58 17.69 12.26
N SER A 762 -10.68 19.01 12.39
CA SER A 762 -11.65 19.85 11.69
C SER A 762 -10.94 20.93 10.88
N ILE A 763 -11.30 21.09 9.61
CA ILE A 763 -10.81 22.17 8.75
C ILE A 763 -11.67 23.40 8.96
N GLN A 764 -11.04 24.51 9.30
CA GLN A 764 -11.69 25.78 9.59
C GLN A 764 -11.78 26.65 8.33
N GLN A 765 -12.72 27.61 8.32
CA GLN A 765 -12.90 28.55 7.21
C GLN A 765 -11.70 29.46 6.97
N ASP A 766 -10.84 29.66 7.96
CA ASP A 766 -9.60 30.44 7.86
C ASP A 766 -8.41 29.65 7.27
N SER A 767 -8.60 28.36 6.93
CA SER A 767 -7.59 27.36 6.54
C SER A 767 -6.81 26.73 7.70
N SER A 768 -7.06 27.10 8.96
CA SER A 768 -6.48 26.38 10.10
C SER A 768 -7.08 24.98 10.24
N ILE A 769 -6.30 24.06 10.81
CA ILE A 769 -6.77 22.72 11.17
C ILE A 769 -6.63 22.55 12.68
N GLN A 770 -7.66 22.03 13.33
CA GLN A 770 -7.76 21.94 14.78
C GLN A 770 -8.13 20.52 15.21
N ILE A 771 -7.55 20.02 16.31
CA ILE A 771 -8.02 18.80 16.98
C ILE A 771 -9.34 19.15 17.67
N VAL A 772 -10.40 18.41 17.35
CA VAL A 772 -11.76 18.60 17.89
C VAL A 772 -12.27 17.38 18.68
N SER A 773 -11.54 16.26 18.66
CA SER A 773 -11.71 15.11 19.57
C SER A 773 -10.46 14.25 19.62
#